data_AF-A0A2V5WTF9-F1
#
_entry.id   AF-A0A2V5WTF9-F1
#
_cell.length_a   1.000
_cell.length_b   1.000
_cell.length_c   1.000
_cell.angle_alpha   90.00
_cell.angle_beta   90.00
_cell.angle_gamma   90.00
#
_symmetry.space_group_name_H-M   'P 1'
#
loop_
_entity.id
_entity.type
_entity.pdbx_description
1 polymer ?
#
loop_
_entity_poly.entity_id
_entity_poly.type
_entity_poly.pdbx_seq_one_letter_code
_entity_poly.pdbx_strand_id
1 'polypeptide(L)'
;MKAKLNHFSVWIFCAVAFGIGSSSFSPATAAEDSAGIAPAKTSEAIPWSQIGAKAGADYQGDGLAIIPSGEGARLRCVFQRLEGEATREGLWLISTVTNAVKERFCVTAAEVGRFGLRQSSGAFEADPKRQRTAAVQGAVALPRNGAVSIDGQTVRLIRPGLTEEYTVSMDGVRQDFIIEHPPLNPQLSTLNQRAGELVLRLTVSGAKVEPAADGARLVLEKSGRKIAYSRLRVTDATGKELPARMELQSSADFQVCCIAGFQTRAPLEFARPADLEIGDTAGLETCATSEPPPLQRGPALAVVVNDADAVYPVRIDPTFSDTNWMSMGGFPGANGVVYAAVVDGSGNLYIGGSFSIVGDVVANCIAKWNGSAWTRLSSGLSGAGDHTAVYALAVSGSDVYAAGIFTTAGGSAATNIAKWNGSAWSALGLGLGGAYVSALAVSGSDLYAGGAFTTAGGSAANFIAKWTGSGWSPLGSGMNAAVRALVVSGSDVYAGGDFTTAGDSGADNIAKWNGSAWSPLGLGIYGRVWALAVSGSNLYAGGFFATAGGNSANYIAKWNGSAWSALGSGMDDQVRALAVSGNNVYAAGLFATAGGNSANYIAKWNGSAWSALGSGLGGRNPFVFALAVSGSNVYAGGEFTTAGGKVSASIARYLLPLPTLSVFRSGPDVTVSWPSVDTAGFTLEQAGAVAAPASWVANASSITDDGTNKSVTLPATNSAQVFRLRRP
;
A
#
# COMPACT_ATOMS: atom_id res chain seq x y z
N MET A 1 35.49 15.99 45.26
CA MET A 1 36.03 17.19 45.93
C MET A 1 37.43 16.86 46.42
N LYS A 2 38.52 17.36 45.79
CA LYS A 2 39.96 17.04 46.05
C LYS A 2 40.30 15.55 45.78
N ALA A 3 41.52 15.06 45.51
CA ALA A 3 42.86 15.55 45.08
C ALA A 3 43.72 14.28 44.74
N LYS A 4 44.86 14.21 44.02
CA LYS A 4 45.78 15.06 43.20
C LYS A 4 46.45 14.10 42.16
N LEU A 5 46.93 14.48 40.97
CA LEU A 5 48.27 15.03 40.58
C LEU A 5 49.50 14.23 41.13
N ASN A 6 50.60 13.99 40.39
CA ASN A 6 51.09 14.68 39.18
C ASN A 6 52.12 13.90 38.30
N HIS A 7 52.27 14.34 37.03
CA HIS A 7 53.41 14.26 36.07
C HIS A 7 54.31 13.01 35.88
N PHE A 8 54.53 12.66 34.60
CA PHE A 8 55.81 12.92 33.91
C PHE A 8 55.57 13.21 32.40
N SER A 9 56.56 13.78 31.70
CA SER A 9 56.49 14.23 30.28
C SER A 9 57.78 13.86 29.53
N VAL A 10 57.80 13.77 28.18
CA VAL A 10 58.93 14.19 27.28
C VAL A 10 58.71 13.85 25.76
N TRP A 11 58.75 14.91 24.92
CA TRP A 11 59.32 15.05 23.55
C TRP A 11 58.64 14.49 22.26
N ILE A 12 59.21 14.91 21.10
CA ILE A 12 58.58 15.19 19.78
C ILE A 12 59.55 14.80 18.62
N PHE A 13 59.05 14.83 17.37
CA PHE A 13 59.69 14.60 16.04
C PHE A 13 59.71 13.13 15.58
N CYS A 14 59.27 12.69 14.38
CA CYS A 14 59.05 13.23 13.02
C CYS A 14 60.09 12.73 12.00
N ALA A 15 59.66 12.03 10.95
CA ALA A 15 60.20 12.08 9.58
C ALA A 15 59.24 11.40 8.57
N VAL A 16 59.40 11.69 7.27
CA VAL A 16 58.54 11.23 6.15
C VAL A 16 59.41 10.72 5.00
N ALA A 17 59.00 9.63 4.31
CA ALA A 17 59.37 9.37 2.91
C ALA A 17 58.48 8.28 2.24
N PHE A 18 58.36 8.33 0.91
CA PHE A 18 57.72 7.32 0.06
C PHE A 18 58.67 6.14 -0.26
N GLY A 19 58.12 4.97 -0.61
CA GLY A 19 58.88 3.84 -1.16
C GLY A 19 58.00 2.88 -1.98
N ILE A 20 58.31 2.71 -3.26
CA ILE A 20 57.58 1.85 -4.21
C ILE A 20 58.07 0.40 -4.09
N GLY A 21 57.20 -0.61 -4.18
CA GLY A 21 57.61 -2.01 -4.27
C GLY A 21 56.48 -2.94 -4.72
N SER A 22 56.74 -3.81 -5.70
CA SER A 22 55.74 -4.70 -6.30
C SER A 22 56.23 -6.15 -6.47
N SER A 23 55.57 -7.08 -5.78
CA SER A 23 55.52 -8.53 -6.05
C SER A 23 54.33 -9.10 -5.27
N SER A 24 53.40 -9.87 -5.83
CA SER A 24 53.52 -11.12 -6.61
C SER A 24 53.87 -12.34 -5.75
N PHE A 25 52.86 -12.98 -5.15
CA PHE A 25 52.93 -14.37 -4.70
C PHE A 25 51.57 -15.09 -4.80
N SER A 26 51.62 -16.32 -5.31
CA SER A 26 50.56 -17.34 -5.36
C SER A 26 51.26 -18.72 -5.43
N PRO A 27 50.53 -19.84 -5.24
CA PRO A 27 49.92 -20.25 -3.99
C PRO A 27 50.61 -21.51 -3.44
N ALA A 28 50.30 -21.91 -2.19
CA ALA A 28 50.78 -23.17 -1.61
C ALA A 28 49.65 -23.96 -0.94
N THR A 29 49.31 -25.10 -1.53
CA THR A 29 48.74 -26.27 -0.85
C THR A 29 49.87 -26.97 -0.07
N ALA A 30 49.68 -27.68 1.04
CA ALA A 30 48.48 -28.20 1.70
C ALA A 30 48.64 -28.02 3.24
N ALA A 31 47.89 -28.61 4.19
CA ALA A 31 46.94 -29.72 4.13
C ALA A 31 45.86 -29.59 5.24
N GLU A 32 45.29 -30.73 5.63
CA GLU A 32 44.21 -30.92 6.60
C GLU A 32 44.72 -31.02 8.05
N ASP A 33 43.98 -30.43 8.99
CA ASP A 33 43.72 -31.08 10.29
C ASP A 33 42.29 -30.70 10.72
N SER A 34 41.47 -31.69 11.07
CA SER A 34 40.00 -31.54 11.12
C SER A 34 39.38 -31.88 12.47
N ALA A 35 39.48 -30.94 13.42
CA ALA A 35 38.70 -30.98 14.66
C ALA A 35 37.29 -30.37 14.44
N GLY A 36 36.24 -31.13 14.77
CA GLY A 36 34.86 -30.81 14.36
C GLY A 36 34.25 -29.56 15.00
N ILE A 37 33.84 -28.61 14.16
CA ILE A 37 32.93 -27.52 14.55
C ILE A 37 31.50 -28.09 14.57
N ALA A 38 30.82 -28.02 15.71
CA ALA A 38 29.42 -28.40 15.83
C ALA A 38 28.54 -27.54 14.91
N PRO A 39 27.51 -28.09 14.25
CA PRO A 39 26.69 -27.33 13.31
C PRO A 39 26.06 -26.13 14.02
N ALA A 40 26.21 -24.94 13.41
CA ALA A 40 25.63 -23.72 13.94
C ALA A 40 24.11 -23.91 14.12
N LYS A 41 23.61 -23.64 15.34
CA LYS A 41 22.18 -23.73 15.62
C LYS A 41 21.42 -22.88 14.61
N THR A 42 20.56 -23.50 13.83
CA THR A 42 19.61 -22.81 12.97
C THR A 42 18.77 -21.89 13.85
N SER A 43 18.93 -20.58 13.69
CA SER A 43 17.90 -19.65 14.16
C SER A 43 16.61 -20.04 13.45
N GLU A 44 15.58 -20.37 14.22
CA GLU A 44 14.26 -20.61 13.64
C GLU A 44 13.80 -19.37 12.88
N ALA A 45 13.13 -19.59 11.75
CA ALA A 45 12.57 -18.50 10.96
C ALA A 45 11.49 -17.79 11.81
N ILE A 46 11.64 -16.47 12.00
CA ILE A 46 10.71 -15.67 12.81
C ILE A 46 9.29 -15.85 12.23
N PRO A 47 8.33 -16.38 13.00
CA PRO A 47 6.97 -16.59 12.51
C PRO A 47 6.37 -15.27 12.02
N TRP A 48 5.62 -15.31 10.90
CA TRP A 48 5.05 -14.13 10.24
C TRP A 48 4.28 -13.20 11.21
N SER A 49 3.58 -13.78 12.19
CA SER A 49 2.84 -13.08 13.25
C SER A 49 3.70 -12.29 14.25
N GLN A 50 5.02 -12.51 14.29
CA GLN A 50 5.95 -11.89 15.24
C GLN A 50 6.88 -10.85 14.58
N ILE A 51 6.92 -10.77 13.24
CA ILE A 51 7.90 -9.95 12.50
C ILE A 51 7.80 -8.46 12.86
N GLY A 52 6.59 -7.89 12.96
CA GLY A 52 6.41 -6.48 13.30
C GLY A 52 6.93 -6.12 14.70
N ALA A 53 6.72 -7.00 15.69
CA ALA A 53 7.24 -6.83 17.03
C ALA A 53 8.78 -6.98 17.08
N LYS A 54 9.33 -7.96 16.36
CA LYS A 54 10.79 -8.17 16.32
C LYS A 54 11.53 -7.03 15.60
N ALA A 55 11.00 -6.57 14.47
CA ALA A 55 11.55 -5.42 13.75
C ALA A 55 11.42 -4.10 14.53
N GLY A 56 10.40 -3.96 15.38
CA GLY A 56 10.31 -2.85 16.34
C GLY A 56 11.36 -2.94 17.45
N ALA A 57 11.59 -4.13 18.01
CA ALA A 57 12.61 -4.37 19.04
C ALA A 57 14.05 -4.18 18.54
N ASP A 58 14.31 -4.45 17.26
CA ASP A 58 15.64 -4.30 16.66
C ASP A 58 15.93 -2.86 16.16
N TYR A 59 14.94 -1.96 16.18
CA TYR A 59 15.09 -0.58 15.72
C TYR A 59 15.71 0.35 16.78
N GLN A 60 16.86 0.96 16.47
CA GLN A 60 17.68 1.73 17.41
C GLN A 60 17.62 3.26 17.21
N GLY A 61 16.52 3.80 16.67
CA GLY A 61 16.39 5.22 16.34
C GLY A 61 15.26 5.94 17.09
N ASP A 62 15.39 7.26 17.29
CA ASP A 62 14.41 8.09 18.01
C ASP A 62 13.01 8.19 17.35
N GLY A 63 12.80 7.52 16.21
CA GLY A 63 11.58 7.62 15.39
C GLY A 63 10.34 6.92 15.98
N LEU A 64 10.55 6.01 16.93
CA LEU A 64 9.51 5.31 17.70
C LEU A 64 9.78 5.55 19.18
N ALA A 65 8.89 6.28 19.87
CA ALA A 65 9.02 6.52 21.29
C ALA A 65 7.65 6.73 21.96
N ILE A 66 7.52 6.26 23.19
CA ILE A 66 6.42 6.64 24.09
C ILE A 66 7.03 7.49 25.21
N ILE A 67 6.56 8.73 25.31
CA ILE A 67 7.11 9.74 26.22
C ILE A 67 6.01 10.10 27.23
N PRO A 68 6.16 9.82 28.54
CA PRO A 68 5.19 10.21 29.54
C PRO A 68 4.86 11.70 29.50
N SER A 69 3.59 12.04 29.66
CA SER A 69 3.06 13.41 29.79
C SER A 69 2.19 13.51 31.05
N GLY A 70 1.85 14.73 31.48
CA GLY A 70 1.33 14.99 32.83
C GLY A 70 0.15 14.13 33.30
N GLU A 71 -0.75 13.73 32.38
CA GLU A 71 -1.86 12.80 32.67
C GLU A 71 -1.95 11.62 31.66
N GLY A 72 -0.85 11.29 30.97
CA GLY A 72 -0.86 10.28 29.92
C GLY A 72 0.48 10.09 29.23
N ALA A 73 0.48 9.95 27.90
CA ALA A 73 1.71 9.78 27.12
C ALA A 73 1.60 10.34 25.69
N ARG A 74 2.71 10.86 25.16
CA ARG A 74 2.87 11.20 23.75
C ARG A 74 3.52 10.03 23.00
N LEU A 75 2.84 9.56 21.95
CA LEU A 75 3.27 8.48 21.07
C LEU A 75 3.94 9.11 19.84
N ARG A 76 5.27 9.11 19.79
CA ARG A 76 6.04 9.55 18.63
C ARG A 76 6.15 8.40 17.63
N CYS A 77 5.56 8.59 16.46
CA CYS A 77 5.69 7.69 15.32
C CYS A 77 6.02 8.52 14.07
N VAL A 78 7.30 8.56 13.66
CA VAL A 78 7.70 9.29 12.44
C VAL A 78 7.19 8.62 11.16
N PHE A 79 6.96 7.31 11.24
CA PHE A 79 6.30 6.48 10.24
C PHE A 79 4.78 6.79 10.23
N GLN A 80 4.10 6.63 9.09
CA GLN A 80 2.72 7.12 8.85
C GLN A 80 2.45 8.64 8.92
N ARG A 81 3.41 9.51 9.30
CA ARG A 81 3.18 10.98 9.51
C ARG A 81 2.00 11.24 10.46
N LEU A 82 2.04 10.60 11.64
CA LEU A 82 1.04 10.71 12.70
C LEU A 82 1.73 10.81 14.07
N GLU A 83 1.40 11.83 14.85
CA GLU A 83 1.79 11.91 16.27
C GLU A 83 0.58 11.57 17.15
N GLY A 84 0.77 10.70 18.14
CA GLY A 84 -0.29 10.33 19.08
C GLY A 84 -0.13 10.98 20.45
N GLU A 85 -1.25 11.11 21.15
CA GLU A 85 -1.34 11.58 22.52
C GLU A 85 -2.44 10.78 23.23
N ALA A 86 -2.04 9.81 24.04
CA ALA A 86 -2.92 9.03 24.89
C ALA A 86 -3.23 9.85 26.17
N THR A 87 -4.51 10.09 26.41
CA THR A 87 -5.03 10.75 27.62
C THR A 87 -5.97 9.79 28.36
N ARG A 88 -6.52 10.21 29.50
CA ARG A 88 -7.57 9.45 30.21
C ARG A 88 -8.84 9.24 29.38
N GLU A 89 -9.07 10.02 28.31
CA GLU A 89 -10.23 9.92 27.43
C GLU A 89 -10.03 8.95 26.25
N GLY A 90 -8.78 8.70 25.85
CA GLY A 90 -8.45 7.93 24.64
C GLY A 90 -7.14 8.34 23.97
N LEU A 91 -6.85 7.69 22.84
CA LEU A 91 -5.74 8.05 21.95
C LEU A 91 -6.18 9.09 20.91
N TRP A 92 -5.72 10.32 21.09
CA TRP A 92 -5.81 11.36 20.08
C TRP A 92 -4.64 11.26 19.10
N LEU A 93 -4.89 11.47 17.81
CA LEU A 93 -3.89 11.43 16.73
C LEU A 93 -3.85 12.77 15.99
N ILE A 94 -2.66 13.25 15.64
CA ILE A 94 -2.41 14.50 14.91
C ILE A 94 -1.77 14.18 13.56
N SER A 95 -2.33 14.72 12.48
CA SER A 95 -1.73 14.65 11.14
C SER A 95 -0.50 15.55 11.04
N THR A 96 0.68 14.98 10.76
CA THR A 96 1.96 15.72 10.60
C THR A 96 2.39 15.86 9.14
N VAL A 97 1.44 15.91 8.20
CA VAL A 97 1.70 16.23 6.80
C VAL A 97 2.14 17.70 6.70
N THR A 98 3.29 17.94 6.07
CA THR A 98 3.85 19.28 5.88
C THR A 98 2.89 20.13 5.03
N ASN A 99 2.76 21.42 5.37
CA ASN A 99 1.84 22.39 4.74
C ASN A 99 0.32 22.10 4.93
N ALA A 100 -0.06 21.13 5.76
CA ALA A 100 -1.46 20.94 6.18
C ALA A 100 -1.74 21.66 7.52
N VAL A 101 -3.02 21.94 7.78
CA VAL A 101 -3.50 22.29 9.14
C VAL A 101 -3.19 21.12 10.08
N LYS A 102 -2.65 21.41 11.28
CA LYS A 102 -2.45 20.42 12.34
C LYS A 102 -3.81 19.94 12.88
N GLU A 103 -4.37 18.95 12.19
CA GLU A 103 -5.67 18.37 12.48
C GLU A 103 -5.55 17.19 13.45
N ARG A 104 -6.39 17.19 14.48
CA ARG A 104 -6.43 16.20 15.56
C ARG A 104 -7.73 15.42 15.49
N PHE A 105 -7.66 14.10 15.51
CA PHE A 105 -8.81 13.18 15.49
C PHE A 105 -8.66 12.09 16.56
N CYS A 106 -9.71 11.34 16.83
CA CYS A 106 -9.75 10.31 17.87
C CYS A 106 -10.73 9.18 17.49
N VAL A 107 -10.41 7.96 17.91
CA VAL A 107 -11.32 6.80 17.87
C VAL A 107 -11.29 6.15 19.25
N THR A 108 -12.44 6.01 19.91
CA THR A 108 -12.54 5.46 21.28
C THR A 108 -13.70 4.52 21.43
N ALA A 109 -13.53 3.46 22.22
CA ALA A 109 -14.64 2.59 22.56
C ALA A 109 -15.63 3.28 23.50
N ALA A 110 -16.91 3.25 23.15
CA ALA A 110 -18.01 3.85 23.90
C ALA A 110 -18.87 2.81 24.61
N GLU A 111 -19.05 1.62 24.01
CA GLU A 111 -19.91 0.55 24.55
C GLU A 111 -19.33 -0.83 24.21
N VAL A 112 -19.56 -1.82 25.07
CA VAL A 112 -19.27 -3.24 24.81
C VAL A 112 -20.49 -4.09 25.19
N GLY A 113 -20.90 -5.04 24.34
CA GLY A 113 -22.18 -5.76 24.49
C GLY A 113 -22.35 -6.96 23.54
N ARG A 114 -23.60 -7.40 23.32
CA ARG A 114 -23.94 -8.48 22.37
C ARG A 114 -25.06 -8.12 21.38
N PHE A 115 -24.94 -8.66 20.16
CA PHE A 115 -25.91 -8.49 19.08
C PHE A 115 -27.02 -9.57 19.15
N GLY A 116 -28.25 -9.18 19.49
CA GLY A 116 -29.35 -10.11 19.75
C GLY A 116 -30.46 -10.10 18.69
N LEU A 117 -30.89 -11.29 18.24
CA LEU A 117 -32.12 -11.44 17.46
C LEU A 117 -33.34 -11.40 18.39
N ARG A 118 -34.30 -10.50 18.14
CA ARG A 118 -35.63 -10.59 18.76
C ARG A 118 -36.35 -11.87 18.31
N GLN A 119 -36.54 -12.82 19.21
CA GLN A 119 -37.68 -13.73 19.14
C GLN A 119 -38.88 -13.04 19.82
N SER A 120 -39.91 -12.71 19.05
CA SER A 120 -41.18 -12.21 19.58
C SER A 120 -42.08 -13.38 19.97
N SER A 121 -41.98 -13.83 21.22
CA SER A 121 -42.90 -14.80 21.81
C SER A 121 -44.27 -14.16 22.10
N GLY A 122 -45.11 -14.03 21.07
CA GLY A 122 -46.47 -13.50 21.18
C GLY A 122 -47.20 -13.53 19.84
N ALA A 123 -48.29 -14.29 19.77
CA ALA A 123 -49.05 -14.50 18.54
C ALA A 123 -50.09 -13.38 18.32
N PHE A 124 -49.70 -12.35 17.57
CA PHE A 124 -50.60 -11.43 16.88
C PHE A 124 -49.99 -11.04 15.53
N GLU A 125 -50.84 -10.80 14.53
CA GLU A 125 -50.42 -10.56 13.14
C GLU A 125 -49.58 -9.28 13.00
N ALA A 126 -48.48 -9.36 12.25
CA ALA A 126 -47.49 -8.28 12.14
C ALA A 126 -47.46 -7.66 10.74
N ASP A 127 -47.61 -6.34 10.69
CA ASP A 127 -47.47 -5.51 9.48
C ASP A 127 -46.10 -5.72 8.79
N PRO A 128 -46.05 -6.13 7.51
CA PRO A 128 -44.82 -6.30 6.74
C PRO A 128 -43.92 -5.07 6.64
N LYS A 129 -44.41 -3.86 6.95
CA LYS A 129 -43.62 -2.62 6.85
C LYS A 129 -42.68 -2.37 8.02
N ARG A 130 -42.77 -3.12 9.13
CA ARG A 130 -41.75 -3.04 10.19
C ARG A 130 -40.53 -3.89 9.84
N GLN A 131 -39.50 -3.24 9.31
CA GLN A 131 -38.17 -3.83 9.13
C GLN A 131 -37.66 -4.46 10.44
N ARG A 132 -36.89 -5.56 10.31
CA ARG A 132 -36.20 -6.20 11.44
C ARG A 132 -34.99 -5.38 11.87
N THR A 133 -35.20 -4.27 12.58
CA THR A 133 -34.11 -3.57 13.28
C THR A 133 -33.56 -4.46 14.39
N ALA A 134 -32.30 -4.85 14.27
CA ALA A 134 -31.58 -5.63 15.27
C ALA A 134 -30.78 -4.66 16.14
N ALA A 135 -31.24 -4.47 17.38
CA ALA A 135 -30.57 -3.62 18.36
C ALA A 135 -29.57 -4.44 19.20
N VAL A 136 -28.44 -3.83 19.55
CA VAL A 136 -27.53 -4.40 20.55
C VAL A 136 -28.25 -4.46 21.90
N GLN A 137 -28.23 -5.62 22.55
CA GLN A 137 -28.88 -5.85 23.83
C GLN A 137 -27.83 -6.12 24.91
N GLY A 138 -28.01 -5.53 26.09
CA GLY A 138 -27.03 -5.63 27.17
C GLY A 138 -25.70 -4.93 26.89
N ALA A 139 -25.69 -3.90 26.04
CA ALA A 139 -24.53 -3.01 25.91
C ALA A 139 -24.25 -2.29 27.24
N VAL A 140 -23.02 -2.39 27.73
CA VAL A 140 -22.52 -1.62 28.86
C VAL A 140 -21.81 -0.39 28.29
N ALA A 141 -22.33 0.80 28.63
CA ALA A 141 -21.65 2.05 28.34
C ALA A 141 -20.36 2.15 29.15
N LEU A 142 -19.23 2.32 28.47
CA LEU A 142 -17.92 2.42 29.09
C LEU A 142 -17.73 3.84 29.69
N PRO A 143 -17.07 3.98 30.85
CA PRO A 143 -16.72 5.30 31.38
C PRO A 143 -15.94 6.13 30.35
N ARG A 144 -16.21 7.44 30.30
CA ARG A 144 -15.45 8.36 29.42
C ARG A 144 -13.97 8.43 29.78
N ASN A 145 -13.65 8.33 31.07
CA ASN A 145 -12.30 8.39 31.60
C ASN A 145 -11.86 7.02 32.13
N GLY A 146 -10.60 6.66 31.89
CA GLY A 146 -9.93 5.49 32.47
C GLY A 146 -8.63 5.83 33.19
N ALA A 147 -8.01 4.81 33.77
CA ALA A 147 -6.67 4.90 34.34
C ALA A 147 -5.63 4.68 33.23
N VAL A 148 -4.70 5.63 33.06
CA VAL A 148 -3.59 5.48 32.10
C VAL A 148 -2.37 4.91 32.84
N SER A 149 -1.77 3.87 32.27
CA SER A 149 -0.47 3.32 32.70
C SER A 149 0.45 3.13 31.50
N ILE A 150 1.77 3.11 31.74
CA ILE A 150 2.80 3.03 30.71
C ILE A 150 3.75 1.89 31.08
N ASP A 151 3.99 0.99 30.13
CA ASP A 151 4.79 -0.22 30.30
C ASP A 151 5.67 -0.43 29.06
N GLY A 152 6.94 -0.02 29.17
CA GLY A 152 7.89 -0.01 28.05
C GLY A 152 7.39 0.84 26.87
N GLN A 153 7.12 0.18 25.74
CA GLN A 153 6.56 0.80 24.52
C GLN A 153 5.03 0.61 24.39
N THR A 154 4.33 0.33 25.49
CA THR A 154 2.86 0.19 25.54
C THR A 154 2.26 1.23 26.47
N VAL A 155 1.16 1.86 26.06
CA VAL A 155 0.28 2.65 26.95
C VAL A 155 -1.03 1.92 27.10
N ARG A 156 -1.49 1.73 28.34
CA ARG A 156 -2.79 1.12 28.65
C ARG A 156 -3.75 2.18 29.16
N LEU A 157 -4.88 2.36 28.49
CA LEU A 157 -6.06 3.04 29.04
C LEU A 157 -7.01 1.97 29.58
N ILE A 158 -7.00 1.78 30.89
CA ILE A 158 -7.74 0.75 31.60
C ILE A 158 -9.11 1.30 32.01
N ARG A 159 -10.19 0.63 31.58
CA ARG A 159 -11.58 0.92 31.96
C ARG A 159 -12.28 -0.38 32.39
N PRO A 160 -13.32 -0.33 33.25
CA PRO A 160 -14.05 -1.53 33.66
C PRO A 160 -14.60 -2.31 32.46
N GLY A 161 -14.15 -3.56 32.30
CA GLY A 161 -14.55 -4.46 31.21
C GLY A 161 -13.82 -4.26 29.87
N LEU A 162 -12.95 -3.25 29.74
CA LEU A 162 -12.16 -3.00 28.54
C LEU A 162 -10.85 -2.27 28.85
N THR A 163 -9.73 -2.89 28.50
CA THR A 163 -8.41 -2.22 28.43
C THR A 163 -8.08 -1.89 26.98
N GLU A 164 -7.73 -0.63 26.70
CA GLU A 164 -7.15 -0.20 25.42
C GLU A 164 -5.61 -0.19 25.51
N GLU A 165 -4.92 -0.88 24.61
CA GLU A 165 -3.46 -0.85 24.47
C GLU A 165 -3.04 -0.06 23.23
N TYR A 166 -2.32 1.04 23.43
CA TYR A 166 -1.74 1.87 22.37
C TYR A 166 -0.25 1.58 22.22
N THR A 167 0.17 1.27 20.99
CA THR A 167 1.57 0.96 20.65
C THR A 167 2.02 1.71 19.40
N VAL A 168 3.32 1.99 19.29
CA VAL A 168 3.94 2.54 18.07
C VAL A 168 4.84 1.50 17.42
N SER A 169 4.80 1.41 16.10
CA SER A 169 5.59 0.48 15.31
C SER A 169 5.94 1.09 13.95
N MET A 170 6.80 0.45 13.16
CA MET A 170 7.09 0.93 11.80
C MET A 170 5.92 0.75 10.81
N ASP A 171 4.84 0.06 11.21
CA ASP A 171 3.57 0.01 10.49
C ASP A 171 2.64 1.21 10.80
N GLY A 172 2.90 1.93 11.90
CA GLY A 172 2.09 3.05 12.38
C GLY A 172 1.75 2.97 13.86
N VAL A 173 0.69 3.69 14.25
CA VAL A 173 0.09 3.61 15.59
C VAL A 173 -1.02 2.56 15.58
N ARG A 174 -0.99 1.64 16.54
CA ARG A 174 -1.92 0.50 16.67
C ARG A 174 -2.74 0.65 17.95
N GLN A 175 -4.03 0.34 17.87
CA GLN A 175 -4.99 0.45 18.97
C GLN A 175 -5.62 -0.93 19.20
N ASP A 176 -5.19 -1.60 20.26
CA ASP A 176 -5.75 -2.88 20.67
C ASP A 176 -6.85 -2.67 21.70
N PHE A 177 -7.97 -3.35 21.50
CA PHE A 177 -9.06 -3.46 22.46
C PHE A 177 -9.00 -4.85 23.10
N ILE A 178 -8.81 -4.90 24.42
CA ILE A 178 -8.70 -6.12 25.22
C ILE A 178 -9.94 -6.22 26.09
N ILE A 179 -10.81 -7.17 25.75
CA ILE A 179 -12.03 -7.45 26.49
C ILE A 179 -11.70 -8.62 27.41
N GLU A 180 -11.61 -8.34 28.71
CA GLU A 180 -11.08 -9.25 29.72
C GLU A 180 -12.02 -10.43 30.00
N HIS A 181 -13.33 -10.18 29.97
CA HIS A 181 -14.39 -11.15 30.22
C HIS A 181 -15.52 -10.99 29.18
N PRO A 182 -16.22 -12.07 28.79
CA PRO A 182 -17.29 -11.98 27.82
C PRO A 182 -18.43 -11.11 28.35
N PRO A 183 -18.91 -10.10 27.60
CA PRO A 183 -20.07 -9.33 28.01
C PRO A 183 -21.27 -10.26 28.15
N LEU A 184 -21.97 -10.14 29.27
CA LEU A 184 -23.20 -10.90 29.54
C LEU A 184 -24.38 -10.00 29.22
N ASN A 185 -25.37 -10.50 28.48
CA ASN A 185 -26.62 -9.80 28.28
C ASN A 185 -27.58 -10.11 29.46
N PRO A 186 -27.82 -9.17 30.39
CA PRO A 186 -28.65 -9.41 31.58
C PRO A 186 -30.15 -9.53 31.25
N GLN A 187 -30.56 -9.22 30.01
CA GLN A 187 -31.94 -9.38 29.54
C GLN A 187 -32.26 -10.83 29.13
N LEU A 188 -31.26 -11.72 29.13
CA LEU A 188 -31.42 -13.14 28.80
C LEU A 188 -31.33 -14.02 30.05
N SER A 189 -32.05 -15.15 30.01
CA SER A 189 -31.95 -16.23 31.01
C SER A 189 -30.49 -16.64 31.24
N THR A 190 -30.12 -17.03 32.46
CA THR A 190 -28.74 -17.40 32.85
C THR A 190 -28.03 -18.34 31.86
N LEU A 191 -28.74 -19.35 31.33
CA LEU A 191 -28.23 -20.30 30.33
C LEU A 191 -27.86 -19.68 28.96
N ASN A 192 -28.38 -18.49 28.65
CA ASN A 192 -28.27 -17.82 27.35
C ASN A 192 -27.58 -16.45 27.43
N GLN A 193 -26.98 -16.06 28.56
CA GLN A 193 -26.39 -14.71 28.73
C GLN A 193 -25.22 -14.40 27.77
N ARG A 194 -24.64 -15.42 27.12
CA ARG A 194 -23.64 -15.26 26.05
C ARG A 194 -24.20 -15.35 24.62
N ALA A 195 -25.52 -15.46 24.43
CA ALA A 195 -26.09 -15.57 23.10
C ALA A 195 -25.95 -14.24 22.32
N GLY A 196 -25.59 -14.36 21.03
CA GLY A 196 -25.32 -13.22 20.15
C GLY A 196 -23.82 -12.90 20.01
N GLU A 197 -23.45 -12.32 18.87
CA GLU A 197 -22.07 -11.90 18.59
C GLU A 197 -21.61 -10.79 19.56
N LEU A 198 -20.35 -10.82 19.96
CA LEU A 198 -19.70 -9.72 20.68
C LEU A 198 -19.68 -8.45 19.80
N VAL A 199 -20.06 -7.31 20.40
CA VAL A 199 -20.01 -5.98 19.75
C VAL A 199 -19.20 -5.01 20.59
N LEU A 200 -18.31 -4.27 19.94
CA LEU A 200 -17.60 -3.12 20.46
C LEU A 200 -17.97 -1.88 19.64
N ARG A 201 -18.57 -0.87 20.28
CA ARG A 201 -19.02 0.37 19.63
C ARG A 201 -17.94 1.45 19.76
N LEU A 202 -17.57 2.07 18.65
CA LEU A 202 -16.52 3.08 18.56
C LEU A 202 -17.10 4.44 18.17
N THR A 203 -16.76 5.46 18.95
CA THR A 203 -17.00 6.88 18.63
C THR A 203 -15.81 7.43 17.87
N VAL A 204 -16.06 8.24 16.84
CA VAL A 204 -15.02 8.92 16.05
C VAL A 204 -15.22 10.43 16.14
N SER A 205 -14.13 11.15 16.40
CA SER A 205 -14.11 12.62 16.54
C SER A 205 -13.07 13.25 15.61
N GLY A 206 -13.42 14.31 14.90
CA GLY A 206 -12.51 15.03 13.98
C GLY A 206 -12.26 14.33 12.64
N ALA A 207 -13.07 13.32 12.32
CA ALA A 207 -13.02 12.59 11.06
C ALA A 207 -14.39 12.02 10.68
N LYS A 208 -14.78 12.15 9.42
CA LYS A 208 -15.92 11.42 8.84
C LYS A 208 -15.51 9.96 8.60
N VAL A 209 -16.36 9.02 8.98
CA VAL A 209 -16.18 7.59 8.68
C VAL A 209 -16.84 7.22 7.35
N GLU A 210 -16.15 6.43 6.53
CA GLU A 210 -16.63 5.85 5.27
C GLU A 210 -16.30 4.34 5.25
N PRO A 211 -17.12 3.48 4.59
CA PRO A 211 -16.83 2.04 4.53
C PRO A 211 -15.63 1.75 3.62
N ALA A 212 -14.87 0.72 3.96
CA ALA A 212 -13.79 0.16 3.14
C ALA A 212 -13.89 -1.38 3.11
N ALA A 213 -13.19 -2.04 2.17
CA ALA A 213 -13.22 -3.49 2.05
C ALA A 213 -12.64 -4.21 3.29
N ASP A 214 -11.57 -3.64 3.86
CA ASP A 214 -10.78 -4.24 4.96
C ASP A 214 -10.97 -3.50 6.31
N GLY A 215 -12.09 -2.80 6.49
CA GLY A 215 -12.40 -2.01 7.68
C GLY A 215 -13.10 -0.69 7.38
N ALA A 216 -12.65 0.39 8.00
CA ALA A 216 -13.17 1.75 7.83
C ALA A 216 -12.13 2.71 7.22
N ARG A 217 -12.61 3.78 6.58
CA ARG A 217 -11.81 4.90 6.11
C ARG A 217 -12.22 6.17 6.85
N LEU A 218 -11.28 6.74 7.60
CA LEU A 218 -11.40 8.03 8.26
C LEU A 218 -10.98 9.12 7.27
N VAL A 219 -11.87 10.08 7.03
CA VAL A 219 -11.60 11.27 6.22
C VAL A 219 -11.58 12.46 7.16
N LEU A 220 -10.39 13.03 7.39
CA LEU A 220 -10.22 14.15 8.31
C LEU A 220 -10.95 15.40 7.78
N GLU A 221 -11.66 16.11 8.65
CA GLU A 221 -12.73 17.05 8.28
C GLU A 221 -12.22 18.31 7.55
N LYS A 222 -11.06 18.83 7.94
CA LYS A 222 -10.48 20.09 7.43
C LYS A 222 -9.46 19.85 6.31
N SER A 223 -8.67 18.79 6.42
CA SER A 223 -7.61 18.46 5.45
C SER A 223 -8.05 17.51 4.35
N GLY A 224 -9.19 16.82 4.50
CA GLY A 224 -9.63 15.77 3.57
C GLY A 224 -8.71 14.54 3.55
N ARG A 225 -7.69 14.48 4.42
CA ARG A 225 -6.72 13.37 4.48
C ARG A 225 -7.47 12.08 4.78
N LYS A 226 -7.20 11.06 3.97
CA LYS A 226 -7.77 9.72 4.14
C LYS A 226 -6.78 8.85 4.90
N ILE A 227 -7.26 8.22 5.98
CA ILE A 227 -6.53 7.28 6.83
C ILE A 227 -7.41 6.04 6.95
N ALA A 228 -6.89 4.85 6.68
CA ALA A 228 -7.63 3.63 6.92
C ALA A 228 -7.48 3.17 8.37
N TYR A 229 -8.58 2.74 8.96
CA TYR A 229 -8.67 2.09 10.26
C TYR A 229 -9.13 0.66 10.00
N SER A 230 -8.16 -0.24 9.97
CA SER A 230 -8.22 -1.46 9.16
C SER A 230 -7.31 -2.54 9.73
N ARG A 231 -7.14 -3.67 9.03
CA ARG A 231 -6.39 -4.84 9.52
C ARG A 231 -6.98 -5.39 10.83
N LEU A 232 -8.31 -5.47 10.89
CA LEU A 232 -9.02 -6.09 12.00
C LEU A 232 -8.63 -7.56 12.11
N ARG A 233 -7.68 -7.88 13.00
CA ARG A 233 -7.45 -9.23 13.48
C ARG A 233 -8.10 -9.34 14.86
N VAL A 234 -8.62 -10.52 15.16
CA VAL A 234 -9.18 -10.81 16.48
C VAL A 234 -8.66 -12.15 16.94
N THR A 235 -8.07 -12.20 18.13
CA THR A 235 -7.53 -13.41 18.72
C THR A 235 -8.03 -13.63 20.13
N ASP A 236 -8.30 -14.88 20.47
CA ASP A 236 -8.58 -15.31 21.84
C ASP A 236 -7.27 -15.58 22.62
N ALA A 237 -7.38 -15.90 23.92
CA ALA A 237 -6.25 -16.14 24.82
C ALA A 237 -5.37 -17.36 24.46
N THR A 238 -5.83 -18.26 23.57
CA THR A 238 -5.02 -19.35 23.02
C THR A 238 -4.25 -18.94 21.76
N GLY A 239 -4.50 -17.73 21.23
CA GLY A 239 -3.99 -17.26 19.94
C GLY A 239 -4.84 -17.70 18.75
N LYS A 240 -5.99 -18.35 18.98
CA LYS A 240 -6.97 -18.71 17.94
C LYS A 240 -7.57 -17.46 17.33
N GLU A 241 -7.56 -17.38 16.01
CA GLU A 241 -8.13 -16.25 15.27
C GLU A 241 -9.65 -16.40 15.14
N LEU A 242 -10.40 -15.31 15.38
CA LEU A 242 -11.86 -15.29 15.44
C LEU A 242 -12.46 -14.51 14.25
N PRO A 243 -13.56 -14.97 13.64
CA PRO A 243 -14.24 -14.22 12.59
C PRO A 243 -14.78 -12.88 13.11
N ALA A 244 -14.42 -11.79 12.44
CA ALA A 244 -14.80 -10.43 12.84
C ALA A 244 -14.99 -9.51 11.63
N ARG A 245 -15.72 -8.41 11.82
CA ARG A 245 -16.01 -7.39 10.79
C ARG A 245 -16.17 -6.00 11.39
N MET A 246 -15.99 -4.96 10.57
CA MET A 246 -16.40 -3.59 10.89
C MET A 246 -17.70 -3.23 10.19
N GLU A 247 -18.59 -2.54 10.89
CA GLU A 247 -19.88 -2.07 10.38
C GLU A 247 -20.06 -0.57 10.64
N LEU A 248 -20.73 0.13 9.72
CA LEU A 248 -21.25 1.47 9.94
C LEU A 248 -22.72 1.36 10.36
N GLN A 249 -23.01 1.68 11.61
CA GLN A 249 -24.33 1.52 12.21
C GLN A 249 -25.03 2.87 12.38
N SER A 250 -26.35 2.90 12.14
CA SER A 250 -27.13 4.13 12.23
C SER A 250 -27.44 4.51 13.68
N SER A 251 -27.85 5.76 13.90
CA SER A 251 -28.35 6.21 15.20
C SER A 251 -29.78 5.74 15.51
N ALA A 252 -30.46 5.08 14.58
CA ALA A 252 -31.83 4.56 14.76
C ALA A 252 -31.86 3.11 15.30
N ASP A 253 -30.77 2.36 15.18
CA ASP A 253 -30.72 0.92 15.53
C ASP A 253 -30.55 0.65 17.03
N PHE A 254 -30.35 1.69 17.86
CA PHE A 254 -30.02 1.58 19.28
C PHE A 254 -31.04 2.32 20.16
N GLN A 255 -31.75 1.58 21.02
CA GLN A 255 -32.47 2.15 22.17
C GLN A 255 -31.82 1.67 23.47
N VAL A 256 -31.33 2.62 24.27
CA VAL A 256 -30.78 2.33 25.61
C VAL A 256 -31.93 2.10 26.59
N CYS A 257 -32.09 0.87 27.09
CA CYS A 257 -32.97 0.57 28.21
C CYS A 257 -32.28 0.91 29.53
N CYS A 258 -32.39 2.16 29.99
CA CYS A 258 -31.95 2.56 31.33
C CYS A 258 -32.81 1.84 32.40
N ILE A 259 -32.26 0.82 33.05
CA ILE A 259 -32.91 0.16 34.19
C ILE A 259 -32.65 1.01 35.44
N ALA A 260 -33.62 1.86 35.80
CA ALA A 260 -33.70 2.40 37.15
C ALA A 260 -33.98 1.27 38.15
N GLY A 261 -33.35 1.32 39.32
CA GLY A 261 -33.20 0.15 40.19
C GLY A 261 -34.52 -0.40 40.77
N PHE A 262 -34.74 -1.70 40.59
CA PHE A 262 -35.72 -2.46 41.37
C PHE A 262 -35.18 -2.68 42.79
N GLN A 263 -35.68 -1.92 43.78
CA GLN A 263 -35.47 -2.28 45.17
C GLN A 263 -36.32 -3.51 45.55
N THR A 264 -35.73 -4.41 46.34
CA THR A 264 -36.40 -5.60 46.86
C THR A 264 -37.48 -5.24 47.86
N ARG A 265 -38.76 -5.58 47.59
CA ARG A 265 -39.81 -5.61 48.61
C ARG A 265 -39.95 -6.99 49.21
N ALA A 266 -39.89 -7.06 50.54
CA ALA A 266 -40.43 -8.18 51.31
C ALA A 266 -41.98 -8.13 51.30
N PRO A 267 -42.68 -9.25 51.57
CA PRO A 267 -44.14 -9.31 51.67
C PRO A 267 -44.66 -8.82 53.05
N LEU A 268 -45.99 -8.90 53.25
CA LEU A 268 -46.83 -8.33 54.33
C LEU A 268 -47.33 -6.89 54.04
N GLU A 269 -48.56 -6.46 54.37
CA GLU A 269 -49.86 -7.16 54.54
C GLU A 269 -51.02 -6.11 54.44
N PHE A 270 -52.24 -6.44 54.86
CA PHE A 270 -53.47 -5.62 54.68
C PHE A 270 -53.46 -4.20 55.30
N ALA A 271 -53.97 -3.20 54.55
CA ALA A 271 -54.76 -2.06 55.06
C ALA A 271 -55.55 -1.35 53.92
N ARG A 272 -56.48 -0.45 54.28
CA ARG A 272 -57.32 0.35 53.34
C ARG A 272 -56.90 1.84 53.34
N PRO A 273 -57.20 2.62 52.28
CA PRO A 273 -56.84 4.04 52.20
C PRO A 273 -57.83 4.96 52.91
N ALA A 274 -57.34 5.85 53.77
CA ALA A 274 -58.03 7.04 54.27
C ALA A 274 -57.03 8.06 54.83
N ASP A 275 -57.44 9.33 54.79
CA ASP A 275 -57.05 10.47 55.63
C ASP A 275 -55.64 11.11 55.57
N LEU A 276 -55.67 12.46 55.53
CA LEU A 276 -54.65 13.46 55.91
C LEU A 276 -53.34 13.53 55.10
N GLU A 277 -52.67 14.69 54.99
CA GLU A 277 -53.11 16.06 54.61
C GLU A 277 -51.82 16.85 54.26
N ILE A 278 -51.92 18.07 53.71
CA ILE A 278 -50.73 18.84 53.30
C ILE A 278 -50.21 19.68 54.47
N GLY A 279 -48.99 19.41 54.95
CA GLY A 279 -48.34 20.14 56.04
C GLY A 279 -46.82 20.27 55.87
N ASP A 280 -46.34 21.52 55.96
CA ASP A 280 -44.97 22.04 56.09
C ASP A 280 -43.80 21.52 55.23
N THR A 281 -43.14 22.48 54.58
CA THR A 281 -41.90 22.33 53.82
C THR A 281 -40.66 22.55 54.67
N ALA A 282 -39.96 21.49 55.06
CA ALA A 282 -38.56 21.56 55.50
C ALA A 282 -37.83 20.22 55.29
N GLY A 283 -36.60 20.26 54.72
CA GLY A 283 -35.65 19.13 54.86
C GLY A 283 -35.60 18.08 53.74
N LEU A 284 -35.77 18.44 52.47
CA LEU A 284 -35.29 17.63 51.33
C LEU A 284 -34.50 18.50 50.36
N GLU A 285 -33.17 18.29 50.30
CA GLU A 285 -32.34 18.83 49.23
C GLU A 285 -32.67 18.11 47.92
N THR A 286 -33.07 18.87 46.89
CA THR A 286 -33.40 18.31 45.59
C THR A 286 -32.13 17.98 44.82
N CYS A 287 -31.92 16.70 44.51
CA CYS A 287 -30.96 16.32 43.46
C CYS A 287 -31.44 16.93 42.13
N ALA A 288 -30.85 18.06 41.77
CA ALA A 288 -31.22 18.81 40.58
C ALA A 288 -31.04 17.96 39.31
N THR A 289 -31.98 18.12 38.39
CA THR A 289 -32.05 17.43 37.10
C THR A 289 -30.74 17.54 36.31
N SER A 290 -30.02 16.42 36.17
CA SER A 290 -29.11 16.26 35.04
C SER A 290 -29.93 15.94 33.79
N GLU A 291 -29.88 16.83 32.79
CA GLU A 291 -30.40 16.49 31.47
C GLU A 291 -29.68 15.24 30.93
N PRO A 292 -30.37 14.33 30.21
CA PRO A 292 -29.68 13.31 29.44
C PRO A 292 -28.80 14.02 28.38
N PRO A 293 -27.50 13.67 28.28
CA PRO A 293 -26.56 14.45 27.48
C PRO A 293 -26.96 14.45 25.99
N PRO A 294 -26.74 15.55 25.26
CA PRO A 294 -27.14 15.68 23.86
C PRO A 294 -26.48 14.59 23.01
N LEU A 295 -27.32 13.79 22.35
CA LEU A 295 -26.90 12.74 21.43
C LEU A 295 -26.07 13.33 20.29
N GLN A 296 -24.75 13.08 20.29
CA GLN A 296 -23.89 13.42 19.16
C GLN A 296 -24.30 12.57 17.94
N ARG A 297 -24.98 13.21 16.98
CA ARG A 297 -25.50 12.56 15.77
C ARG A 297 -24.41 12.35 14.72
N GLY A 298 -23.52 11.38 14.96
CA GLY A 298 -22.65 10.78 13.94
C GLY A 298 -23.02 9.32 13.69
N PRO A 299 -22.68 8.75 12.51
CA PRO A 299 -22.73 7.30 12.32
C PRO A 299 -21.68 6.64 13.21
N ALA A 300 -22.06 5.57 13.93
CA ALA A 300 -21.14 4.86 14.79
C ALA A 300 -20.40 3.79 14.01
N LEU A 301 -19.11 3.63 14.27
CA LEU A 301 -18.34 2.49 13.82
C LEU A 301 -18.50 1.37 14.85
N ALA A 302 -18.83 0.16 14.41
CA ALA A 302 -18.90 -1.01 15.28
C ALA A 302 -17.93 -2.08 14.81
N VAL A 303 -17.30 -2.77 15.76
CA VAL A 303 -16.60 -4.03 15.51
C VAL A 303 -17.49 -5.15 16.03
N VAL A 304 -17.78 -6.13 15.17
CA VAL A 304 -18.60 -7.30 15.51
C VAL A 304 -17.74 -8.57 15.39
N VAL A 305 -17.80 -9.43 16.39
CA VAL A 305 -16.93 -10.60 16.56
C VAL A 305 -17.77 -11.84 16.90
N ASN A 306 -17.51 -12.94 16.21
CA ASN A 306 -18.04 -14.24 16.60
C ASN A 306 -17.13 -14.88 17.67
N ASP A 307 -17.50 -14.71 18.94
CA ASP A 307 -16.76 -15.16 20.12
C ASP A 307 -17.30 -16.47 20.74
N ALA A 308 -18.19 -17.19 20.05
CA ALA A 308 -18.94 -18.32 20.62
C ALA A 308 -18.04 -19.40 21.29
N ASP A 309 -16.91 -19.70 20.65
CA ASP A 309 -15.89 -20.66 21.10
C ASP A 309 -14.57 -19.96 21.51
N ALA A 310 -14.63 -18.75 22.06
CA ALA A 310 -13.44 -17.96 22.43
C ALA A 310 -13.03 -18.15 23.90
N VAL A 311 -11.73 -18.39 24.12
CA VAL A 311 -11.11 -18.32 25.45
C VAL A 311 -10.74 -16.87 25.75
N TYR A 312 -11.27 -16.28 26.81
CA TYR A 312 -11.01 -14.88 27.16
C TYR A 312 -9.69 -14.70 27.93
N PRO A 313 -9.00 -13.55 27.82
CA PRO A 313 -9.39 -12.31 27.12
C PRO A 313 -9.43 -12.43 25.59
N VAL A 314 -10.31 -11.64 24.96
CA VAL A 314 -10.34 -11.45 23.49
C VAL A 314 -9.66 -10.13 23.16
N ARG A 315 -8.71 -10.16 22.21
CA ARG A 315 -7.95 -9.01 21.71
C ARG A 315 -8.36 -8.70 20.27
N ILE A 316 -8.67 -7.44 19.99
CA ILE A 316 -9.11 -6.89 18.70
C ILE A 316 -8.15 -5.75 18.33
N ASP A 317 -7.51 -5.72 17.16
CA ASP A 317 -6.31 -4.85 16.94
C ASP A 317 -6.28 -3.90 15.72
N PRO A 318 -7.33 -3.09 15.49
CA PRO A 318 -7.37 -2.17 14.36
C PRO A 318 -6.19 -1.19 14.33
N THR A 319 -5.62 -1.04 13.13
CA THR A 319 -4.41 -0.26 12.88
C THR A 319 -4.71 0.94 11.98
N PHE A 320 -4.19 2.12 12.35
CA PHE A 320 -4.21 3.32 11.52
C PHE A 320 -3.11 3.26 10.46
N SER A 321 -3.46 3.17 9.18
CA SER A 321 -2.47 3.16 8.09
C SER A 321 -3.00 3.70 6.76
N ASP A 322 -2.10 3.94 5.80
CA ASP A 322 -2.44 4.00 4.38
C ASP A 322 -2.63 2.57 3.85
N THR A 323 -3.87 2.08 3.68
CA THR A 323 -4.17 0.67 3.32
C THR A 323 -3.48 0.22 2.04
N ASN A 324 -3.41 1.10 1.05
CA ASN A 324 -3.20 0.70 -0.32
C ASN A 324 -1.74 0.29 -0.59
N TRP A 325 -0.78 0.90 0.11
CA TRP A 325 0.62 0.50 0.04
C TRP A 325 0.92 -0.74 0.90
N MET A 326 1.63 -1.69 0.30
CA MET A 326 2.09 -2.93 0.89
C MET A 326 3.57 -3.17 0.58
N SER A 327 4.31 -3.58 1.60
CA SER A 327 5.60 -4.27 1.41
C SER A 327 5.37 -5.62 0.73
N MET A 328 6.37 -6.12 0.01
CA MET A 328 6.28 -7.34 -0.81
C MET A 328 6.97 -8.55 -0.15
N GLY A 329 6.80 -8.76 1.15
CA GLY A 329 7.30 -9.94 1.87
C GLY A 329 8.79 -9.93 2.23
N GLY A 330 9.14 -10.76 3.21
CA GLY A 330 10.47 -10.82 3.85
C GLY A 330 10.84 -9.55 4.63
N PHE A 331 12.14 -9.41 4.96
CA PHE A 331 12.69 -8.12 5.42
C PHE A 331 12.48 -7.06 4.31
N PRO A 332 12.32 -5.78 4.66
CA PRO A 332 11.40 -4.90 3.93
C PRO A 332 11.93 -4.52 2.54
N GLY A 333 11.61 -5.30 1.51
CA GLY A 333 11.96 -5.03 0.12
C GLY A 333 13.37 -5.50 -0.26
N ALA A 334 14.11 -4.72 -1.04
CA ALA A 334 15.41 -5.09 -1.59
C ALA A 334 16.58 -4.35 -0.92
N ASN A 335 17.74 -5.02 -0.78
CA ASN A 335 18.93 -4.46 -0.14
C ASN A 335 19.76 -3.50 -1.04
N GLY A 336 19.28 -3.24 -2.26
CA GLY A 336 19.91 -2.35 -3.25
C GLY A 336 18.84 -1.69 -4.12
N VAL A 337 19.26 -0.87 -5.08
CA VAL A 337 18.34 -0.07 -5.90
C VAL A 337 17.64 -0.95 -6.94
N VAL A 338 16.32 -0.80 -7.10
CA VAL A 338 15.55 -1.44 -8.18
C VAL A 338 15.40 -0.44 -9.32
N TYR A 339 16.03 -0.72 -10.46
CA TYR A 339 15.99 0.15 -11.64
C TYR A 339 14.92 -0.27 -12.66
N ALA A 340 14.51 -1.55 -12.68
CA ALA A 340 13.56 -2.09 -13.63
C ALA A 340 12.46 -2.91 -12.95
N ALA A 341 11.24 -2.85 -13.49
CA ALA A 341 10.11 -3.66 -13.09
C ALA A 341 9.25 -3.98 -14.32
N VAL A 342 8.80 -5.22 -14.47
CA VAL A 342 7.88 -5.66 -15.54
C VAL A 342 7.00 -6.79 -15.03
N VAL A 343 5.80 -6.95 -15.59
CA VAL A 343 4.86 -8.03 -15.22
C VAL A 343 4.55 -8.90 -16.43
N ASP A 344 4.53 -10.23 -16.25
CA ASP A 344 4.12 -11.17 -17.31
C ASP A 344 2.58 -11.30 -17.43
N GLY A 345 2.13 -11.96 -18.50
CA GLY A 345 0.71 -12.20 -18.77
C GLY A 345 -0.01 -13.09 -17.73
N SER A 346 0.71 -13.69 -16.78
CA SER A 346 0.16 -14.42 -15.64
C SER A 346 0.14 -13.59 -14.35
N GLY A 347 0.55 -12.32 -14.40
CA GLY A 347 0.56 -11.40 -13.26
C GLY A 347 1.81 -11.48 -12.38
N ASN A 348 2.83 -12.27 -12.75
CA ASN A 348 4.08 -12.31 -11.98
C ASN A 348 4.92 -11.06 -12.25
N LEU A 349 5.38 -10.39 -11.20
CA LEU A 349 6.32 -9.28 -11.29
C LEU A 349 7.75 -9.83 -11.38
N TYR A 350 8.57 -9.22 -12.24
CA TYR A 350 10.02 -9.36 -12.26
C TYR A 350 10.63 -7.99 -11.95
N ILE A 351 11.62 -7.97 -11.06
CA ILE A 351 12.39 -6.75 -10.73
C ILE A 351 13.86 -6.92 -11.10
N GLY A 352 14.48 -5.85 -11.55
CA GLY A 352 15.89 -5.76 -11.92
C GLY A 352 16.56 -4.59 -11.23
N GLY A 353 17.80 -4.75 -10.79
CA GLY A 353 18.48 -3.73 -9.99
C GLY A 353 19.95 -4.03 -9.71
N SER A 354 20.48 -3.37 -8.68
CA SER A 354 21.82 -3.62 -8.09
C SER A 354 21.76 -4.33 -6.73
N PHE A 355 20.59 -4.90 -6.38
CA PHE A 355 20.39 -5.69 -5.16
C PHE A 355 21.00 -7.09 -5.26
N SER A 356 21.31 -7.68 -4.11
CA SER A 356 21.69 -9.10 -3.96
C SER A 356 20.70 -9.90 -3.10
N ILE A 357 19.80 -9.23 -2.40
CA ILE A 357 18.74 -9.83 -1.57
C ILE A 357 17.44 -9.05 -1.80
N VAL A 358 16.32 -9.75 -1.94
CA VAL A 358 14.97 -9.19 -1.83
C VAL A 358 14.10 -10.07 -0.93
N GLY A 359 13.46 -9.44 0.04
CA GLY A 359 12.74 -10.14 1.10
C GLY A 359 13.68 -11.01 1.93
N ASP A 360 13.45 -12.31 1.88
CA ASP A 360 14.25 -13.40 2.46
C ASP A 360 15.09 -14.16 1.40
N VAL A 361 15.02 -13.76 0.12
CA VAL A 361 15.62 -14.49 -1.00
C VAL A 361 16.92 -13.81 -1.48
N VAL A 362 18.03 -14.56 -1.44
CA VAL A 362 19.28 -14.18 -2.11
C VAL A 362 19.07 -14.28 -3.62
N ALA A 363 19.15 -13.15 -4.30
CA ALA A 363 18.77 -12.97 -5.70
C ALA A 363 19.65 -11.88 -6.34
N ASN A 364 20.66 -12.29 -7.11
CA ASN A 364 21.65 -11.38 -7.68
C ASN A 364 21.06 -10.58 -8.86
N CYS A 365 20.80 -9.30 -8.63
CA CYS A 365 20.31 -8.29 -9.59
C CYS A 365 18.96 -8.57 -10.27
N ILE A 366 18.32 -9.73 -10.04
CA ILE A 366 17.00 -10.08 -10.59
C ILE A 366 16.21 -11.04 -9.70
N ALA A 367 14.90 -10.81 -9.57
CA ALA A 367 13.98 -11.68 -8.83
C ALA A 367 12.57 -11.69 -9.45
N LYS A 368 11.81 -12.76 -9.20
CA LYS A 368 10.41 -12.94 -9.58
C LYS A 368 9.50 -13.01 -8.35
N TRP A 369 8.43 -12.25 -8.33
CA TRP A 369 7.34 -12.32 -7.35
C TRP A 369 6.08 -12.91 -8.00
N ASN A 370 5.56 -14.00 -7.43
CA ASN A 370 4.43 -14.76 -7.98
C ASN A 370 3.03 -14.31 -7.49
N GLY A 371 2.97 -13.24 -6.68
CA GLY A 371 1.76 -12.79 -5.98
C GLY A 371 1.84 -12.97 -4.45
N SER A 372 2.64 -13.94 -3.97
CA SER A 372 2.77 -14.29 -2.54
C SER A 372 4.21 -14.50 -2.04
N ALA A 373 5.17 -14.82 -2.90
CA ALA A 373 6.57 -15.08 -2.54
C ALA A 373 7.56 -14.62 -3.62
N TRP A 374 8.79 -14.29 -3.20
CA TRP A 374 9.93 -14.05 -4.08
C TRP A 374 10.60 -15.36 -4.50
N THR A 375 11.24 -15.34 -5.66
CA THR A 375 12.04 -16.45 -6.21
C THR A 375 13.23 -15.90 -7.00
N ARG A 376 14.40 -16.54 -6.88
CA ARG A 376 15.60 -16.22 -7.65
C ARG A 376 15.58 -16.90 -9.03
N LEU A 377 16.11 -16.23 -10.07
CA LEU A 377 16.21 -16.79 -11.42
C LEU A 377 17.61 -17.41 -11.61
N SER A 378 17.75 -18.69 -11.23
CA SER A 378 19.06 -19.36 -11.13
C SER A 378 20.04 -18.57 -10.25
N SER A 379 21.32 -18.46 -10.61
CA SER A 379 22.33 -17.66 -9.89
C SER A 379 22.17 -16.14 -10.06
N GLY A 380 21.17 -15.68 -10.82
CA GLY A 380 21.01 -14.28 -11.22
C GLY A 380 22.02 -13.84 -12.29
N LEU A 381 22.39 -12.56 -12.28
CA LEU A 381 23.35 -11.95 -13.20
C LEU A 381 24.55 -11.38 -12.42
N SER A 382 25.72 -11.36 -13.07
CA SER A 382 26.98 -10.91 -12.48
C SER A 382 27.91 -10.26 -13.52
N GLY A 383 28.62 -9.20 -13.11
CA GLY A 383 29.68 -8.53 -13.88
C GLY A 383 31.08 -8.76 -13.29
N ALA A 384 32.09 -8.25 -13.99
CA ALA A 384 33.43 -8.11 -13.44
C ALA A 384 33.51 -6.79 -12.64
N GLY A 385 33.67 -6.89 -11.31
CA GLY A 385 33.72 -5.75 -10.39
C GLY A 385 32.35 -5.23 -9.93
N ASP A 386 32.38 -4.22 -9.08
CA ASP A 386 31.30 -3.89 -8.14
C ASP A 386 30.05 -3.21 -8.76
N HIS A 387 30.04 -3.01 -10.08
CA HIS A 387 29.05 -2.19 -10.80
C HIS A 387 28.03 -3.03 -11.59
N THR A 388 27.66 -4.20 -11.08
CA THR A 388 26.62 -5.05 -11.70
C THR A 388 25.23 -4.45 -11.46
N ALA A 389 24.45 -4.27 -12.52
CA ALA A 389 23.05 -3.82 -12.41
C ALA A 389 22.21 -4.28 -13.61
N VAL A 390 20.93 -4.58 -13.37
CA VAL A 390 19.91 -4.66 -14.44
C VAL A 390 19.16 -3.34 -14.51
N TYR A 391 19.21 -2.65 -15.65
CA TYR A 391 18.54 -1.36 -15.88
C TYR A 391 17.24 -1.50 -16.68
N ALA A 392 17.07 -2.57 -17.45
CA ALA A 392 15.87 -2.81 -18.25
C ALA A 392 15.42 -4.27 -18.19
N LEU A 393 14.10 -4.46 -18.17
CA LEU A 393 13.43 -5.75 -18.28
C LEU A 393 12.34 -5.66 -19.35
N ALA A 394 12.15 -6.73 -20.13
CA ALA A 394 11.02 -6.89 -21.05
C ALA A 394 10.53 -8.35 -21.05
N VAL A 395 9.27 -8.57 -21.42
CA VAL A 395 8.66 -9.91 -21.47
C VAL A 395 8.09 -10.17 -22.87
N SER A 396 8.26 -11.40 -23.39
CA SER A 396 7.52 -11.89 -24.55
C SER A 396 7.02 -13.31 -24.28
N GLY A 397 5.71 -13.49 -24.13
CA GLY A 397 5.14 -14.77 -23.69
C GLY A 397 5.65 -15.18 -22.30
N SER A 398 6.36 -16.30 -22.24
CA SER A 398 7.05 -16.80 -21.04
C SER A 398 8.51 -16.31 -20.89
N ASP A 399 9.06 -15.69 -21.94
CA ASP A 399 10.46 -15.26 -21.97
C ASP A 399 10.64 -13.90 -21.28
N VAL A 400 11.66 -13.79 -20.43
CA VAL A 400 12.06 -12.53 -19.78
C VAL A 400 13.45 -12.13 -20.28
N TYR A 401 13.56 -10.94 -20.84
CA TYR A 401 14.81 -10.33 -21.28
C TYR A 401 15.29 -9.35 -20.22
N ALA A 402 16.56 -9.48 -19.83
CA ALA A 402 17.22 -8.59 -18.87
C ALA A 402 18.42 -7.92 -19.52
N ALA A 403 18.59 -6.62 -19.29
CA ALA A 403 19.72 -5.85 -19.83
C ALA A 403 20.19 -4.76 -18.85
N GLY A 404 21.46 -4.39 -18.93
CA GLY A 404 22.09 -3.51 -17.95
C GLY A 404 23.61 -3.42 -18.09
N ILE A 405 24.31 -3.60 -16.96
CA ILE A 405 25.76 -3.81 -16.86
C ILE A 405 26.00 -5.18 -16.23
N PHE A 406 26.43 -6.15 -17.04
CA PHE A 406 26.85 -7.47 -16.58
C PHE A 406 27.62 -8.21 -17.68
N THR A 407 28.41 -9.21 -17.30
CA THR A 407 29.17 -10.06 -18.23
C THR A 407 28.72 -11.52 -18.22
N THR A 408 27.86 -11.90 -17.26
CA THR A 408 27.35 -13.27 -17.08
C THR A 408 25.89 -13.29 -16.61
N ALA A 409 25.17 -14.33 -17.00
CA ALA A 409 23.83 -14.66 -16.54
C ALA A 409 23.71 -16.17 -16.32
N GLY A 410 23.23 -16.59 -15.15
CA GLY A 410 23.17 -18.03 -14.79
C GLY A 410 24.55 -18.71 -14.72
N GLY A 411 25.64 -17.96 -14.55
CA GLY A 411 27.02 -18.46 -14.59
C GLY A 411 27.64 -18.56 -16.00
N SER A 412 26.85 -18.41 -17.05
CA SER A 412 27.31 -18.40 -18.46
C SER A 412 27.62 -16.98 -18.93
N ALA A 413 28.56 -16.82 -19.87
CA ALA A 413 28.89 -15.52 -20.46
C ALA A 413 27.70 -14.90 -21.22
N ALA A 414 27.37 -13.65 -20.92
CA ALA A 414 26.31 -12.87 -21.55
C ALA A 414 26.60 -11.37 -21.36
N THR A 415 27.02 -10.68 -22.43
CA THR A 415 27.44 -9.27 -22.36
C THR A 415 26.24 -8.32 -22.40
N ASN A 416 25.93 -7.68 -21.27
CA ASN A 416 24.91 -6.65 -21.05
C ASN A 416 23.45 -7.00 -21.43
N ILE A 417 23.19 -8.19 -22.00
CA ILE A 417 21.84 -8.67 -22.31
C ILE A 417 21.74 -10.20 -22.24
N ALA A 418 20.66 -10.71 -21.63
CA ALA A 418 20.38 -12.13 -21.48
C ALA A 418 18.87 -12.42 -21.53
N LYS A 419 18.52 -13.66 -21.91
CA LYS A 419 17.15 -14.19 -21.99
C LYS A 419 16.96 -15.33 -20.99
N TRP A 420 15.93 -15.23 -20.16
CA TRP A 420 15.40 -16.29 -19.31
C TRP A 420 14.18 -16.92 -19.97
N ASN A 421 14.19 -18.24 -20.16
CA ASN A 421 13.12 -18.99 -20.82
C ASN A 421 12.09 -19.62 -19.85
N GLY A 422 12.14 -19.25 -18.57
CA GLY A 422 11.38 -19.88 -17.48
C GLY A 422 12.21 -20.81 -16.59
N SER A 423 13.32 -21.38 -17.09
CA SER A 423 14.16 -22.33 -16.34
C SER A 423 15.67 -22.10 -16.43
N ALA A 424 16.16 -21.47 -17.50
CA ALA A 424 17.58 -21.22 -17.76
C ALA A 424 17.83 -19.85 -18.40
N TRP A 425 19.05 -19.33 -18.17
CA TRP A 425 19.58 -18.13 -18.83
C TRP A 425 20.28 -18.50 -20.14
N SER A 426 20.20 -17.60 -21.12
CA SER A 426 20.84 -17.72 -22.44
C SER A 426 21.30 -16.35 -22.95
N ALA A 427 22.41 -16.32 -23.69
CA ALA A 427 22.93 -15.10 -24.31
C ALA A 427 22.29 -14.84 -25.68
N LEU A 428 22.15 -13.56 -26.06
CA LEU A 428 21.65 -13.15 -27.38
C LEU A 428 22.84 -12.92 -28.32
N GLY A 429 23.37 -14.00 -28.89
CA GLY A 429 24.62 -13.98 -29.64
C GLY A 429 25.79 -13.53 -28.76
N LEU A 430 26.65 -12.64 -29.29
CA LEU A 430 27.76 -12.03 -28.54
C LEU A 430 27.32 -10.91 -27.57
N GLY A 431 26.02 -10.62 -27.46
CA GLY A 431 25.48 -9.55 -26.62
C GLY A 431 25.66 -8.14 -27.20
N LEU A 432 25.66 -7.14 -26.31
CA LEU A 432 25.69 -5.70 -26.64
C LEU A 432 26.94 -5.04 -26.03
N GLY A 433 27.93 -4.73 -26.86
CA GLY A 433 29.25 -4.27 -26.44
C GLY A 433 29.33 -2.75 -26.25
N GLY A 434 29.64 -2.34 -25.03
CA GLY A 434 29.81 -0.95 -24.60
C GLY A 434 29.54 -0.80 -23.11
N ALA A 435 29.15 0.40 -22.67
CA ALA A 435 29.10 0.75 -21.26
C ALA A 435 27.87 0.18 -20.53
N TYR A 436 26.68 0.26 -21.12
CA TYR A 436 25.43 -0.27 -20.55
C TYR A 436 24.30 -0.37 -21.58
N VAL A 437 23.29 -1.17 -21.28
CA VAL A 437 21.98 -1.18 -21.96
C VAL A 437 20.93 -0.68 -20.98
N SER A 438 20.14 0.34 -21.34
CA SER A 438 19.21 1.02 -20.43
C SER A 438 17.75 0.97 -20.85
N ALA A 439 17.44 0.48 -22.06
CA ALA A 439 16.07 0.34 -22.54
C ALA A 439 15.89 -0.97 -23.32
N LEU A 440 14.72 -1.60 -23.15
CA LEU A 440 14.24 -2.75 -23.92
C LEU A 440 12.79 -2.52 -24.34
N ALA A 441 12.41 -2.95 -25.54
CA ALA A 441 11.01 -3.03 -25.97
C ALA A 441 10.81 -4.24 -26.90
N VAL A 442 9.62 -4.85 -26.87
CA VAL A 442 9.27 -6.05 -27.66
C VAL A 442 8.19 -5.72 -28.69
N SER A 443 8.30 -6.29 -29.89
CA SER A 443 7.21 -6.35 -30.88
C SER A 443 7.13 -7.76 -31.48
N GLY A 444 6.18 -8.57 -31.02
CA GLY A 444 6.07 -9.98 -31.41
C GLY A 444 7.33 -10.77 -31.05
N SER A 445 8.03 -11.29 -32.05
CA SER A 445 9.32 -11.99 -31.90
C SER A 445 10.53 -11.05 -31.80
N ASP A 446 10.37 -9.78 -32.16
CA ASP A 446 11.47 -8.81 -32.21
C ASP A 446 11.72 -8.17 -30.84
N LEU A 447 13.00 -8.04 -30.47
CA LEU A 447 13.45 -7.30 -29.29
C LEU A 447 14.30 -6.11 -29.72
N TYR A 448 13.94 -4.91 -29.29
CA TYR A 448 14.68 -3.68 -29.49
C TYR A 448 15.43 -3.34 -28.22
N ALA A 449 16.71 -3.00 -28.34
CA ALA A 449 17.58 -2.64 -27.22
C ALA A 449 18.23 -1.26 -27.45
N GLY A 450 18.29 -0.46 -26.39
CA GLY A 450 18.86 0.89 -26.41
C GLY A 450 19.74 1.17 -25.20
N GLY A 451 20.83 1.91 -25.38
CA GLY A 451 21.75 2.23 -24.29
C GLY A 451 23.01 2.97 -24.72
N ALA A 452 24.07 2.82 -23.93
CA ALA A 452 25.41 3.36 -24.20
C ALA A 452 26.33 2.27 -24.80
N PHE A 453 25.87 1.58 -25.84
CA PHE A 453 26.63 0.58 -26.58
C PHE A 453 26.97 1.02 -28.01
N THR A 454 28.06 0.49 -28.55
CA THR A 454 28.55 0.79 -29.92
C THR A 454 28.62 -0.44 -30.81
N THR A 455 28.40 -1.64 -30.26
CA THR A 455 28.34 -2.90 -31.01
C THR A 455 27.19 -3.79 -30.56
N ALA A 456 26.63 -4.56 -31.48
CA ALA A 456 25.60 -5.55 -31.24
C ALA A 456 25.91 -6.84 -32.02
N GLY A 457 25.99 -7.97 -31.34
CA GLY A 457 26.38 -9.26 -31.96
C GLY A 457 27.79 -9.27 -32.58
N GLY A 458 28.67 -8.34 -32.19
CA GLY A 458 30.00 -8.15 -32.77
C GLY A 458 30.07 -7.17 -33.95
N SER A 459 28.93 -6.73 -34.49
CA SER A 459 28.84 -5.71 -35.55
C SER A 459 28.65 -4.32 -34.95
N ALA A 460 29.01 -3.26 -35.68
CA ALA A 460 28.78 -1.88 -35.25
C ALA A 460 27.27 -1.56 -35.15
N ALA A 461 26.85 -0.91 -34.05
CA ALA A 461 25.48 -0.47 -33.82
C ALA A 461 25.47 0.70 -32.83
N ASN A 462 25.12 1.91 -33.31
CA ASN A 462 25.22 3.13 -32.52
C ASN A 462 24.01 3.30 -31.59
N PHE A 463 24.17 2.87 -30.33
CA PHE A 463 23.24 3.06 -29.20
C PHE A 463 21.85 2.42 -29.32
N ILE A 464 21.49 1.83 -30.47
CA ILE A 464 20.22 1.14 -30.70
C ILE A 464 20.38 -0.04 -31.67
N ALA A 465 19.72 -1.17 -31.35
CA ALA A 465 19.78 -2.40 -32.14
C ALA A 465 18.48 -3.23 -32.01
N LYS A 466 18.25 -4.11 -32.97
CA LYS A 466 17.14 -5.06 -33.06
C LYS A 466 17.68 -6.50 -33.03
N TRP A 467 17.03 -7.37 -32.27
CA TRP A 467 17.23 -8.83 -32.28
C TRP A 467 16.01 -9.52 -32.90
N THR A 468 16.24 -10.38 -33.88
CA THR A 468 15.20 -11.06 -34.69
C THR A 468 14.91 -12.50 -34.25
N GLY A 469 15.49 -12.95 -33.12
CA GLY A 469 15.51 -14.35 -32.71
C GLY A 469 16.79 -15.09 -33.09
N SER A 470 17.51 -14.66 -34.13
CA SER A 470 18.73 -15.30 -34.64
C SER A 470 19.98 -14.41 -34.67
N GLY A 471 19.82 -13.08 -34.78
CA GLY A 471 20.94 -12.14 -34.86
C GLY A 471 20.56 -10.71 -34.48
N TRP A 472 21.58 -9.89 -34.22
CA TRP A 472 21.44 -8.45 -34.00
C TRP A 472 21.63 -7.66 -35.31
N SER A 473 20.85 -6.59 -35.49
CA SER A 473 21.04 -5.59 -36.54
C SER A 473 20.87 -4.15 -36.02
N PRO A 474 21.59 -3.16 -36.57
CA PRO A 474 21.35 -1.75 -36.27
C PRO A 474 20.04 -1.25 -36.89
N LEU A 475 19.49 -0.14 -36.37
CA LEU A 475 18.33 0.56 -36.95
C LEU A 475 18.80 1.80 -37.72
N GLY A 476 19.12 1.61 -39.01
CA GLY A 476 19.77 2.64 -39.82
C GLY A 476 21.14 3.03 -39.24
N SER A 477 21.49 4.32 -39.34
CA SER A 477 22.72 4.89 -38.76
C SER A 477 22.77 4.87 -37.22
N GLY A 478 21.66 4.51 -36.55
CA GLY A 478 21.52 4.52 -35.09
C GLY A 478 21.28 5.93 -34.52
N MET A 479 21.89 6.23 -33.37
CA MET A 479 21.79 7.54 -32.69
C MET A 479 23.18 8.17 -32.50
N ASN A 480 23.24 9.47 -32.17
CA ASN A 480 24.50 10.13 -31.78
C ASN A 480 24.82 10.09 -30.27
N ALA A 481 23.87 9.68 -29.41
CA ALA A 481 24.11 9.46 -27.98
C ALA A 481 23.15 8.39 -27.41
N ALA A 482 23.28 8.09 -26.11
CA ALA A 482 22.62 6.97 -25.46
C ALA A 482 21.07 7.05 -25.47
N VAL A 483 20.44 5.93 -25.83
CA VAL A 483 18.98 5.72 -25.73
C VAL A 483 18.63 5.26 -24.32
N ARG A 484 17.71 5.97 -23.66
CA ARG A 484 17.33 5.74 -22.25
C ARG A 484 15.93 5.20 -22.08
N ALA A 485 15.05 5.39 -23.06
CA ALA A 485 13.70 4.83 -23.09
C ALA A 485 13.36 4.29 -24.48
N LEU A 486 12.65 3.16 -24.51
CA LEU A 486 12.09 2.56 -25.72
C LEU A 486 10.64 2.13 -25.45
N VAL A 487 9.75 2.33 -26.42
CA VAL A 487 8.40 1.78 -26.40
C VAL A 487 7.93 1.49 -27.83
N VAL A 488 7.08 0.47 -28.00
CA VAL A 488 6.49 0.09 -29.28
C VAL A 488 5.02 0.50 -29.32
N SER A 489 4.53 0.93 -30.48
CA SER A 489 3.11 1.07 -30.77
C SER A 489 2.79 0.58 -32.18
N GLY A 490 2.13 -0.56 -32.30
CA GLY A 490 1.94 -1.24 -33.59
C GLY A 490 3.28 -1.64 -34.21
N SER A 491 3.55 -1.18 -35.44
CA SER A 491 4.84 -1.35 -36.12
C SER A 491 5.92 -0.35 -35.69
N ASP A 492 5.54 0.72 -34.99
CA ASP A 492 6.42 1.85 -34.71
C ASP A 492 7.24 1.64 -33.43
N VAL A 493 8.50 2.05 -33.43
CA VAL A 493 9.35 2.10 -32.23
C VAL A 493 9.66 3.57 -31.90
N TYR A 494 9.44 3.97 -30.65
CA TYR A 494 9.74 5.32 -30.17
C TYR A 494 10.94 5.24 -29.22
N ALA A 495 11.95 6.05 -29.49
CA ALA A 495 13.20 6.11 -28.73
C ALA A 495 13.37 7.49 -28.08
N GLY A 496 13.66 7.51 -26.79
CA GLY A 496 13.97 8.71 -26.02
C GLY A 496 15.33 8.60 -25.34
N GLY A 497 16.07 9.69 -25.18
CA GLY A 497 17.39 9.63 -24.54
C GLY A 497 18.15 10.94 -24.53
N ASP A 498 19.48 10.85 -24.63
CA ASP A 498 20.41 11.99 -24.62
C ASP A 498 20.76 12.50 -26.03
N PHE A 499 20.28 11.83 -27.09
CA PHE A 499 20.65 12.11 -28.49
C PHE A 499 19.99 13.39 -29.05
N THR A 500 20.67 14.02 -30.01
CA THR A 500 20.12 15.10 -30.85
C THR A 500 19.96 14.69 -32.32
N THR A 501 20.47 13.52 -32.71
CA THR A 501 20.38 12.99 -34.08
C THR A 501 19.97 11.52 -34.04
N ALA A 502 18.99 11.16 -34.87
CA ALA A 502 18.46 9.81 -35.05
C ALA A 502 18.45 9.46 -36.54
N GLY A 503 19.10 8.35 -36.91
CA GLY A 503 19.53 8.14 -38.29
C GLY A 503 20.41 9.31 -38.73
N ASP A 504 20.05 9.91 -39.87
CA ASP A 504 20.74 11.07 -40.44
C ASP A 504 19.96 12.38 -40.23
N SER A 505 18.98 12.39 -39.31
CA SER A 505 18.08 13.52 -39.04
C SER A 505 18.21 14.09 -37.63
N GLY A 506 18.10 15.41 -37.48
CA GLY A 506 17.93 16.07 -36.19
C GLY A 506 16.63 15.62 -35.52
N ALA A 507 16.70 15.24 -34.25
CA ALA A 507 15.60 14.57 -33.55
C ALA A 507 15.53 14.82 -32.03
N ASP A 508 16.25 15.83 -31.51
CA ASP A 508 16.10 16.45 -30.18
C ASP A 508 15.40 15.60 -29.12
N ASN A 509 16.16 14.63 -28.61
CA ASN A 509 15.86 13.70 -27.52
C ASN A 509 14.66 12.76 -27.69
N ILE A 510 13.90 12.82 -28.80
CA ILE A 510 12.73 11.94 -29.07
C ILE A 510 12.50 11.66 -30.56
N ALA A 511 12.64 10.39 -30.95
CA ALA A 511 12.54 9.94 -32.34
C ALA A 511 11.61 8.74 -32.51
N LYS A 512 11.06 8.60 -33.72
CA LYS A 512 10.21 7.48 -34.18
C LYS A 512 10.92 6.70 -35.29
N TRP A 513 10.94 5.38 -35.19
CA TRP A 513 11.27 4.45 -36.27
C TRP A 513 9.99 3.85 -36.84
N ASN A 514 9.82 3.94 -38.16
CA ASN A 514 8.63 3.45 -38.89
C ASN A 514 8.80 2.04 -39.50
N GLY A 515 9.93 1.38 -39.24
CA GLY A 515 10.33 0.12 -39.88
C GLY A 515 11.54 0.24 -40.82
N SER A 516 11.80 1.43 -41.38
CA SER A 516 12.89 1.66 -42.34
C SER A 516 13.70 2.95 -42.12
N ALA A 517 13.15 3.97 -41.47
CA ALA A 517 13.79 5.25 -41.22
C ALA A 517 13.41 5.86 -39.86
N TRP A 518 14.30 6.70 -39.33
CA TRP A 518 14.04 7.56 -38.16
C TRP A 518 13.42 8.89 -38.58
N SER A 519 12.51 9.42 -37.76
CA SER A 519 11.91 10.75 -37.92
C SER A 519 11.69 11.44 -36.57
N PRO A 520 11.85 12.78 -36.47
CA PRO A 520 11.54 13.55 -35.26
C PRO A 520 10.04 13.58 -34.93
N LEU A 521 9.68 13.79 -33.67
CA LEU A 521 8.30 14.06 -33.23
C LEU A 521 8.08 15.58 -33.09
N GLY A 522 7.71 16.24 -34.18
CA GLY A 522 7.57 17.70 -34.23
C GLY A 522 8.91 18.40 -33.97
N LEU A 523 8.92 19.40 -33.08
CA LEU A 523 10.16 20.09 -32.63
C LEU A 523 10.86 19.37 -31.46
N GLY A 524 10.65 18.06 -31.30
CA GLY A 524 11.30 17.24 -30.26
C GLY A 524 10.97 17.66 -28.81
N ILE A 525 11.88 17.31 -27.90
CA ILE A 525 11.85 17.64 -26.47
C ILE A 525 13.22 18.21 -26.10
N TYR A 526 13.28 19.42 -25.54
CA TYR A 526 14.56 20.04 -25.21
C TYR A 526 15.02 19.62 -23.80
N GLY A 527 15.59 18.41 -23.73
CA GLY A 527 16.08 17.82 -22.49
C GLY A 527 16.00 16.29 -22.48
N ARG A 528 16.60 15.66 -21.46
CA ARG A 528 16.77 14.20 -21.43
C ARG A 528 15.42 13.50 -21.23
N VAL A 529 15.04 12.64 -22.16
CA VAL A 529 13.87 11.75 -22.01
C VAL A 529 14.32 10.46 -21.32
N TRP A 530 13.63 10.09 -20.23
CA TRP A 530 13.96 8.93 -19.39
C TRP A 530 12.87 7.88 -19.31
N ALA A 531 11.62 8.26 -19.55
CA ALA A 531 10.50 7.34 -19.60
C ALA A 531 9.65 7.61 -20.85
N LEU A 532 9.20 6.53 -21.49
CA LEU A 532 8.20 6.55 -22.54
C LEU A 532 7.11 5.53 -22.22
N ALA A 533 5.84 5.88 -22.42
CA ALA A 533 4.72 4.95 -22.31
C ALA A 533 3.64 5.29 -23.35
N VAL A 534 2.88 4.30 -23.81
CA VAL A 534 1.84 4.47 -24.84
C VAL A 534 0.49 4.06 -24.30
N SER A 535 -0.54 4.88 -24.52
CA SER A 535 -1.95 4.48 -24.30
C SER A 535 -2.83 4.94 -25.46
N GLY A 536 -3.42 3.96 -26.15
CA GLY A 536 -4.07 4.17 -27.45
C GLY A 536 -3.08 4.73 -28.48
N SER A 537 -3.48 5.78 -29.19
CA SER A 537 -2.62 6.51 -30.13
C SER A 537 -1.65 7.50 -29.45
N ASN A 538 -1.70 7.64 -28.13
CA ASN A 538 -0.98 8.69 -27.40
C ASN A 538 0.34 8.16 -26.83
N LEU A 539 1.43 8.86 -27.11
CA LEU A 539 2.73 8.65 -26.48
C LEU A 539 2.89 9.64 -25.33
N TYR A 540 3.42 9.19 -24.20
CA TYR A 540 3.74 10.00 -23.03
C TYR A 540 5.25 9.94 -22.81
N ALA A 541 5.87 11.09 -22.60
CA ALA A 541 7.30 11.22 -22.34
C ALA A 541 7.53 11.89 -20.98
N GLY A 542 8.47 11.36 -20.19
CA GLY A 542 8.89 11.89 -18.90
C GLY A 542 10.41 11.97 -18.81
N GLY A 543 10.96 12.97 -18.11
CA GLY A 543 12.40 13.18 -18.06
C GLY A 543 12.87 14.44 -17.33
N PHE A 544 14.02 14.97 -17.76
CA PHE A 544 14.55 16.28 -17.37
C PHE A 544 14.45 17.26 -18.55
N PHE A 545 13.28 17.86 -18.71
CA PHE A 545 12.98 18.90 -19.69
C PHE A 545 11.91 19.85 -19.12
N ALA A 546 11.88 21.08 -19.62
CA ALA A 546 10.84 22.06 -19.32
C ALA A 546 9.98 22.42 -20.55
N THR A 547 10.33 21.92 -21.74
CA THR A 547 9.63 22.18 -22.99
C THR A 547 9.51 20.93 -23.88
N ALA A 548 8.40 20.84 -24.61
CA ALA A 548 8.12 19.80 -25.59
C ALA A 548 7.38 20.39 -26.79
N GLY A 549 7.86 20.15 -28.01
CA GLY A 549 7.28 20.73 -29.22
C GLY A 549 7.27 22.26 -29.26
N GLY A 550 8.20 22.92 -28.55
CA GLY A 550 8.24 24.38 -28.37
C GLY A 550 7.33 24.93 -27.26
N ASN A 551 6.41 24.13 -26.70
CA ASN A 551 5.52 24.53 -25.61
C ASN A 551 6.13 24.23 -24.23
N SER A 552 5.72 24.97 -23.20
CA SER A 552 6.06 24.65 -21.81
C SER A 552 5.42 23.32 -21.38
N ALA A 553 6.24 22.43 -20.79
CA ALA A 553 5.86 21.10 -20.32
C ALA A 553 6.85 20.65 -19.22
N ASN A 554 6.48 20.82 -17.95
CA ASN A 554 7.36 20.55 -16.82
C ASN A 554 7.51 19.04 -16.59
N TYR A 555 8.63 18.47 -17.02
CA TYR A 555 9.09 17.09 -16.82
C TYR A 555 8.20 15.96 -17.35
N ILE A 556 7.00 16.26 -17.85
CA ILE A 556 6.12 15.33 -18.56
C ILE A 556 5.39 16.00 -19.72
N ALA A 557 5.25 15.28 -20.83
CA ALA A 557 4.51 15.71 -22.02
C ALA A 557 3.74 14.55 -22.66
N LYS A 558 2.68 14.88 -23.41
CA LYS A 558 1.87 13.97 -24.21
C LYS A 558 1.99 14.34 -25.68
N TRP A 559 2.29 13.37 -26.53
CA TRP A 559 2.15 13.45 -27.98
C TRP A 559 0.84 12.77 -28.41
N ASN A 560 0.01 13.49 -29.18
CA ASN A 560 -1.30 13.03 -29.64
C ASN A 560 -1.29 12.39 -31.05
N GLY A 561 -0.12 12.31 -31.69
CA GLY A 561 0.05 11.93 -33.10
C GLY A 561 0.58 13.06 -33.98
N SER A 562 0.39 14.34 -33.60
CA SER A 562 0.81 15.51 -34.38
C SER A 562 1.42 16.68 -33.58
N ALA A 563 1.15 16.76 -32.27
CA ALA A 563 1.64 17.83 -31.40
C ALA A 563 1.92 17.35 -29.96
N TRP A 564 2.85 18.04 -29.29
CA TRP A 564 3.13 17.88 -27.86
C TRP A 564 2.29 18.82 -27.00
N SER A 565 1.76 18.32 -25.88
CA SER A 565 1.01 19.09 -24.87
C SER A 565 1.42 18.69 -23.44
N ALA A 566 1.43 19.64 -22.51
CA ALA A 566 1.61 19.36 -21.07
C ALA A 566 0.44 18.55 -20.48
N LEU A 567 0.66 17.93 -19.31
CA LEU A 567 -0.38 17.28 -18.51
C LEU A 567 -0.67 18.14 -17.27
N GLY A 568 -1.63 19.06 -17.39
CA GLY A 568 -1.84 20.11 -16.39
C GLY A 568 -0.59 20.99 -16.26
N SER A 569 -0.20 21.32 -15.02
CA SER A 569 1.05 22.05 -14.73
C SER A 569 2.31 21.16 -14.68
N GLY A 570 2.20 19.85 -14.90
CA GLY A 570 3.32 18.89 -14.83
C GLY A 570 3.78 18.62 -13.39
N MET A 571 5.10 18.48 -13.20
CA MET A 571 5.76 18.18 -11.93
C MET A 571 6.71 19.32 -11.49
N ASP A 572 7.17 19.29 -10.24
CA ASP A 572 8.23 20.19 -9.74
C ASP A 572 9.66 19.67 -9.97
N ASP A 573 9.84 18.36 -10.14
CA ASP A 573 11.12 17.74 -10.54
C ASP A 573 10.91 16.53 -11.47
N GLN A 574 12.01 15.90 -11.85
CA GLN A 574 12.18 14.91 -12.88
C GLN A 574 11.28 13.67 -12.75
N VAL A 575 10.66 13.29 -13.87
CA VAL A 575 10.05 11.96 -14.04
C VAL A 575 11.12 10.97 -14.51
N ARG A 576 11.20 9.79 -13.87
CA ARG A 576 12.11 8.69 -14.22
C ARG A 576 11.38 7.46 -14.76
N ALA A 577 10.14 7.25 -14.35
CA ALA A 577 9.33 6.11 -14.75
C ALA A 577 7.91 6.55 -15.18
N LEU A 578 7.39 5.89 -16.22
CA LEU A 578 6.00 5.98 -16.66
C LEU A 578 5.43 4.59 -16.84
N ALA A 579 4.18 4.38 -16.43
CA ALA A 579 3.41 3.19 -16.75
C ALA A 579 1.94 3.57 -17.00
N VAL A 580 1.18 2.69 -17.66
CA VAL A 580 -0.21 2.96 -18.07
C VAL A 580 -1.14 1.82 -17.67
N SER A 581 -2.43 2.13 -17.48
CA SER A 581 -3.48 1.11 -17.41
C SER A 581 -4.81 1.71 -17.85
N GLY A 582 -5.26 1.34 -19.06
CA GLY A 582 -6.32 2.06 -19.76
C GLY A 582 -5.93 3.52 -19.97
N ASN A 583 -6.87 4.43 -19.66
CA ASN A 583 -6.67 5.87 -19.79
C ASN A 583 -5.78 6.48 -18.68
N ASN A 584 -5.44 5.71 -17.64
CA ASN A 584 -4.66 6.18 -16.51
C ASN A 584 -3.16 6.11 -16.81
N VAL A 585 -2.43 7.19 -16.54
CA VAL A 585 -0.96 7.25 -16.61
C VAL A 585 -0.42 7.40 -15.20
N TYR A 586 0.54 6.55 -14.83
CA TYR A 586 1.28 6.61 -13.57
C TYR A 586 2.67 7.16 -13.87
N ALA A 587 3.08 8.18 -13.13
CA ALA A 587 4.40 8.77 -13.21
C ALA A 587 5.11 8.64 -11.86
N ALA A 588 6.42 8.41 -11.89
CA ALA A 588 7.25 8.41 -10.69
C ALA A 588 8.66 8.94 -10.98
N GLY A 589 9.36 9.42 -9.96
CA GLY A 589 10.69 10.00 -10.11
C GLY A 589 11.19 10.70 -8.85
N LEU A 590 11.55 11.98 -8.99
CA LEU A 590 12.16 12.81 -7.95
C LEU A 590 11.20 13.89 -7.42
N PHE A 591 10.06 14.10 -8.09
CA PHE A 591 9.11 15.17 -7.79
C PHE A 591 8.43 15.04 -6.42
N ALA A 592 8.27 16.16 -5.73
CA ALA A 592 7.47 16.24 -4.51
C ALA A 592 5.98 16.52 -4.83
N THR A 593 5.71 17.25 -5.91
CA THR A 593 4.36 17.62 -6.35
C THR A 593 4.06 17.26 -7.80
N ALA A 594 2.78 17.00 -8.08
CA ALA A 594 2.25 16.78 -9.42
C ALA A 594 0.93 17.55 -9.56
N GLY A 595 0.77 18.32 -10.65
CA GLY A 595 -0.38 19.22 -10.81
C GLY A 595 -0.49 20.27 -9.70
N GLY A 596 0.63 20.68 -9.10
CA GLY A 596 0.69 21.60 -7.95
C GLY A 596 0.30 21.00 -6.59
N ASN A 597 -0.04 19.70 -6.52
CA ASN A 597 -0.45 19.02 -5.29
C ASN A 597 0.65 18.08 -4.80
N SER A 598 0.82 17.91 -3.48
CA SER A 598 1.78 16.95 -2.91
C SER A 598 1.46 15.52 -3.36
N ALA A 599 2.45 14.86 -3.96
CA ALA A 599 2.36 13.50 -4.47
C ALA A 599 3.43 12.57 -3.89
N ASN A 600 4.58 13.12 -3.48
CA ASN A 600 5.71 12.40 -2.90
C ASN A 600 6.18 11.24 -3.81
N TYR A 601 6.85 11.63 -4.91
CA TYR A 601 7.60 10.77 -5.84
C TYR A 601 6.78 9.84 -6.74
N ILE A 602 5.46 9.76 -6.56
CA ILE A 602 4.57 8.97 -7.43
C ILE A 602 3.17 9.59 -7.53
N ALA A 603 2.66 9.69 -8.77
CA ALA A 603 1.37 10.31 -9.07
C ALA A 603 0.62 9.57 -10.19
N LYS A 604 -0.71 9.75 -10.23
CA LYS A 604 -1.62 9.21 -11.23
C LYS A 604 -2.35 10.36 -11.95
N TRP A 605 -2.28 10.36 -13.28
CA TRP A 605 -3.10 11.16 -14.17
C TRP A 605 -4.31 10.34 -14.64
N ASN A 606 -5.52 10.89 -14.48
CA ASN A 606 -6.77 10.23 -14.86
C ASN A 606 -7.30 10.59 -16.26
N GLY A 607 -6.59 11.45 -16.99
CA GLY A 607 -7.04 12.07 -18.23
C GLY A 607 -7.15 13.59 -18.16
N SER A 608 -7.44 14.16 -16.99
CA SER A 608 -7.64 15.61 -16.78
C SER A 608 -6.94 16.20 -15.55
N ALA A 609 -6.61 15.39 -14.53
CA ALA A 609 -5.99 15.85 -13.28
C ALA A 609 -4.97 14.84 -12.73
N TRP A 610 -3.99 15.36 -11.98
CA TRP A 610 -3.04 14.59 -11.18
C TRP A 610 -3.62 14.27 -9.79
N SER A 611 -3.23 13.11 -9.25
CA SER A 611 -3.61 12.64 -7.92
C SER A 611 -2.47 11.83 -7.29
N ALA A 612 -2.31 11.93 -5.98
CA ALA A 612 -1.32 11.16 -5.22
C ALA A 612 -1.76 9.70 -5.03
N LEU A 613 -0.80 8.77 -4.96
CA LEU A 613 -1.07 7.38 -4.56
C LEU A 613 -0.89 7.27 -3.04
N GLY A 614 -1.96 7.52 -2.29
CA GLY A 614 -1.93 7.55 -0.83
C GLY A 614 -1.03 8.68 -0.31
N SER A 615 -0.15 8.40 0.65
CA SER A 615 0.90 9.34 1.07
C SER A 615 2.11 9.39 0.13
N GLY A 616 2.14 8.59 -0.92
CA GLY A 616 3.31 8.37 -1.79
C GLY A 616 4.45 7.61 -1.11
N LEU A 617 5.66 7.83 -1.61
CA LEU A 617 6.89 7.14 -1.20
C LEU A 617 7.76 8.05 -0.31
N GLY A 618 8.72 7.49 0.42
CA GLY A 618 9.51 8.24 1.40
C GLY A 618 10.85 7.61 1.78
N GLY A 619 11.74 8.43 2.34
CA GLY A 619 13.12 8.11 2.67
C GLY A 619 13.94 9.40 2.81
N ARG A 620 15.27 9.31 2.92
CA ARG A 620 16.13 10.50 3.04
C ARG A 620 16.18 11.32 1.75
N ASN A 621 16.43 10.65 0.62
CA ASN A 621 16.35 11.19 -0.74
C ASN A 621 15.68 10.13 -1.63
N PRO A 622 14.35 10.10 -1.79
CA PRO A 622 13.69 9.08 -2.61
C PRO A 622 13.90 9.30 -4.11
N PHE A 623 14.30 8.25 -4.82
CA PHE A 623 14.36 8.19 -6.28
C PHE A 623 13.56 6.99 -6.77
N VAL A 624 12.55 7.18 -7.60
CA VAL A 624 11.74 6.06 -8.13
C VAL A 624 12.09 5.80 -9.59
N PHE A 625 12.78 4.69 -9.86
CA PHE A 625 13.32 4.38 -11.18
C PHE A 625 12.41 3.48 -12.02
N ALA A 626 11.54 2.69 -11.39
CA ALA A 626 10.70 1.72 -12.06
C ALA A 626 9.22 1.84 -11.68
N LEU A 627 8.33 1.65 -12.66
CA LEU A 627 6.91 1.41 -12.48
C LEU A 627 6.45 0.22 -13.32
N ALA A 628 5.61 -0.64 -12.76
CA ALA A 628 4.86 -1.65 -13.51
C ALA A 628 3.41 -1.70 -13.02
N VAL A 629 2.47 -2.05 -13.88
CA VAL A 629 1.04 -2.12 -13.52
C VAL A 629 0.43 -3.43 -14.02
N SER A 630 -0.31 -4.12 -13.17
CA SER A 630 -1.03 -5.35 -13.55
C SER A 630 -2.30 -5.54 -12.72
N GLY A 631 -3.44 -5.59 -13.41
CA GLY A 631 -4.77 -5.57 -12.79
C GLY A 631 -4.91 -4.37 -11.85
N SER A 632 -5.22 -4.64 -10.58
CA SER A 632 -5.31 -3.61 -9.53
C SER A 632 -3.99 -3.27 -8.85
N ASN A 633 -2.83 -3.79 -9.29
CA ASN A 633 -1.55 -3.54 -8.64
C ASN A 633 -0.72 -2.53 -9.44
N VAL A 634 -0.23 -1.48 -8.78
CA VAL A 634 0.90 -0.66 -9.25
C VAL A 634 2.12 -1.03 -8.42
N TYR A 635 3.22 -1.39 -9.06
CA TYR A 635 4.50 -1.70 -8.44
C TYR A 635 5.45 -0.53 -8.67
N ALA A 636 6.13 -0.09 -7.62
CA ALA A 636 7.12 0.98 -7.67
C ALA A 636 8.48 0.46 -7.19
N GLY A 637 9.52 0.64 -8.01
CA GLY A 637 10.90 0.27 -7.72
C GLY A 637 11.83 1.47 -7.73
N GLY A 638 12.84 1.50 -6.87
CA GLY A 638 13.78 2.62 -6.82
C GLY A 638 14.81 2.56 -5.70
N GLU A 639 15.19 3.73 -5.21
CA GLU A 639 15.89 3.99 -3.95
C GLU A 639 14.92 4.77 -3.05
N PHE A 640 14.19 4.07 -2.19
CA PHE A 640 13.33 4.64 -1.15
C PHE A 640 13.29 3.67 0.03
N THR A 641 12.87 4.11 1.22
CA THR A 641 12.83 3.23 2.42
C THR A 641 11.42 3.00 2.96
N THR A 642 10.43 3.77 2.47
CA THR A 642 9.03 3.66 2.89
C THR A 642 8.05 3.87 1.74
N ALA A 643 6.89 3.24 1.85
CA ALA A 643 5.76 3.37 0.94
C ALA A 643 4.46 3.44 1.76
N GLY A 644 3.62 4.45 1.52
CA GLY A 644 2.45 4.72 2.37
C GLY A 644 2.82 4.88 3.85
N GLY A 645 4.02 5.40 4.12
CA GLY A 645 4.59 5.53 5.47
C GLY A 645 5.01 4.22 6.16
N LYS A 646 4.88 3.05 5.52
CA LYS A 646 5.32 1.71 6.02
C LYS A 646 6.72 1.41 5.48
N VAL A 647 7.52 0.59 6.16
CA VAL A 647 8.86 0.22 5.64
C VAL A 647 8.73 -0.61 4.37
N SER A 648 9.44 -0.20 3.33
CA SER A 648 9.52 -0.87 2.03
C SER A 648 10.75 -0.30 1.33
N ALA A 649 11.90 -0.97 1.44
CA ALA A 649 13.12 -0.55 0.80
C ALA A 649 13.11 -0.93 -0.69
N SER A 650 13.28 0.05 -1.56
CA SER A 650 13.49 -0.11 -3.01
C SER A 650 12.40 -0.81 -3.83
N ILE A 651 11.39 -1.48 -3.23
CA ILE A 651 10.27 -2.12 -3.92
C ILE A 651 8.99 -2.08 -3.06
N ALA A 652 7.87 -1.68 -3.64
CA ALA A 652 6.56 -1.62 -2.98
C ALA A 652 5.40 -1.85 -3.96
N ARG A 653 4.25 -2.29 -3.43
CA ARG A 653 3.00 -2.51 -4.18
C ARG A 653 1.89 -1.60 -3.67
N TYR A 654 1.30 -0.80 -4.54
CA TYR A 654 0.06 -0.06 -4.29
C TYR A 654 -1.13 -0.82 -4.90
N LEU A 655 -2.11 -1.16 -4.07
CA LEU A 655 -3.41 -1.66 -4.52
C LEU A 655 -4.29 -0.48 -4.93
N LEU A 656 -4.59 -0.40 -6.23
CA LEU A 656 -5.61 0.49 -6.76
C LEU A 656 -6.96 0.12 -6.12
N PRO A 657 -7.68 1.07 -5.50
CA PRO A 657 -8.98 0.77 -4.91
C PRO A 657 -9.93 0.29 -6.00
N LEU A 658 -10.53 -0.88 -5.78
CA LEU A 658 -11.60 -1.39 -6.64
C LEU A 658 -12.88 -0.57 -6.43
N PRO A 659 -13.70 -0.38 -7.49
CA PRO A 659 -15.01 0.23 -7.33
C PRO A 659 -15.93 -0.66 -6.51
N THR A 660 -16.54 -0.11 -5.46
CA THR A 660 -17.61 -0.79 -4.73
C THR A 660 -18.82 -0.95 -5.65
N LEU A 661 -19.26 -2.20 -5.83
CA LEU A 661 -20.55 -2.52 -6.47
C LEU A 661 -21.62 -2.61 -5.38
N SER A 662 -22.58 -1.69 -5.44
CA SER A 662 -23.76 -1.65 -4.58
C SER A 662 -24.91 -2.40 -5.26
N VAL A 663 -25.64 -3.21 -4.50
CA VAL A 663 -26.84 -3.93 -4.95
C VAL A 663 -27.96 -3.64 -3.96
N PHE A 664 -29.07 -3.08 -4.44
CA PHE A 664 -30.23 -2.79 -3.60
C PHE A 664 -31.54 -3.08 -4.32
N ARG A 665 -32.57 -3.45 -3.56
CA ARG A 665 -33.90 -3.73 -4.10
C ARG A 665 -34.67 -2.42 -4.32
N SER A 666 -35.21 -2.25 -5.52
CA SER A 666 -35.99 -1.09 -5.94
C SER A 666 -37.39 -1.56 -6.37
N GLY A 667 -38.28 -1.74 -5.39
CA GLY A 667 -39.63 -2.29 -5.62
C GLY A 667 -39.60 -3.72 -6.18
N PRO A 668 -40.12 -3.97 -7.41
CA PRO A 668 -40.05 -5.27 -8.07
C PRO A 668 -38.64 -5.60 -8.60
N ASP A 669 -37.74 -4.62 -8.67
CA ASP A 669 -36.45 -4.73 -9.34
C ASP A 669 -35.27 -4.75 -8.36
N VAL A 670 -34.08 -5.01 -8.89
CA VAL A 670 -32.77 -4.83 -8.27
C VAL A 670 -32.02 -3.77 -9.07
N THR A 671 -31.56 -2.72 -8.39
CA THR A 671 -30.62 -1.76 -8.96
C THR A 671 -29.20 -2.11 -8.52
N VAL A 672 -28.30 -2.18 -9.49
CA VAL A 672 -26.87 -2.42 -9.32
C VAL A 672 -26.14 -1.14 -9.73
N SER A 673 -25.32 -0.56 -8.84
CA SER A 673 -24.64 0.71 -9.09
C SER A 673 -23.21 0.74 -8.59
N TRP A 674 -22.37 1.56 -9.23
CA TRP A 674 -20.95 1.71 -8.91
C TRP A 674 -20.40 3.06 -9.40
N PRO A 675 -19.28 3.58 -8.86
CA PRO A 675 -18.75 4.89 -9.26
C PRO A 675 -18.38 4.95 -10.75
N SER A 676 -18.63 6.07 -11.42
CA SER A 676 -18.22 6.30 -12.83
C SER A 676 -16.72 6.59 -12.96
N VAL A 677 -16.13 7.23 -11.95
CA VAL A 677 -14.71 7.51 -11.87
C VAL A 677 -13.91 6.21 -11.88
N ASP A 678 -12.88 6.13 -12.73
CA ASP A 678 -11.99 4.97 -12.92
C ASP A 678 -12.63 3.68 -13.46
N THR A 679 -13.95 3.63 -13.68
CA THR A 679 -14.65 2.40 -14.11
C THR A 679 -14.98 2.35 -15.60
N ALA A 680 -14.53 3.32 -16.39
CA ALA A 680 -14.88 3.46 -17.82
C ALA A 680 -14.60 2.23 -18.69
N GLY A 681 -13.66 1.35 -18.31
CA GLY A 681 -13.38 0.08 -19.00
C GLY A 681 -14.01 -1.16 -18.35
N PHE A 682 -14.59 -1.07 -17.16
CA PHE A 682 -15.10 -2.25 -16.43
C PHE A 682 -16.41 -2.76 -17.05
N THR A 683 -16.53 -4.08 -17.14
CA THR A 683 -17.75 -4.77 -17.59
C THR A 683 -18.51 -5.30 -16.38
N LEU A 684 -19.83 -5.05 -16.32
CA LEU A 684 -20.70 -5.73 -15.37
C LEU A 684 -20.95 -7.17 -15.86
N GLU A 685 -20.62 -8.16 -15.02
CA GLU A 685 -20.92 -9.57 -15.26
C GLU A 685 -21.90 -10.09 -14.20
N GLN A 686 -22.70 -11.07 -14.59
CA GLN A 686 -23.71 -11.71 -13.75
C GLN A 686 -23.59 -13.24 -13.77
N ALA A 687 -24.04 -13.89 -12.69
CA ALA A 687 -24.13 -15.34 -12.56
C ALA A 687 -25.33 -15.73 -11.69
N GLY A 688 -25.86 -16.94 -11.90
CA GLY A 688 -26.97 -17.50 -11.10
C GLY A 688 -26.55 -18.18 -9.78
N ALA A 689 -25.25 -18.24 -9.49
CA ALA A 689 -24.70 -18.87 -8.29
C ALA A 689 -23.29 -18.33 -7.98
N VAL A 690 -22.88 -18.44 -6.72
CA VAL A 690 -21.52 -18.08 -6.24
C VAL A 690 -20.56 -19.29 -6.28
N ALA A 691 -21.09 -20.51 -6.35
CA ALA A 691 -20.30 -21.74 -6.32
C ALA A 691 -19.36 -21.88 -7.53
N ALA A 692 -18.14 -22.35 -7.30
CA ALA A 692 -17.15 -22.55 -8.35
C ALA A 692 -17.36 -23.90 -9.08
N PRO A 693 -17.23 -23.97 -10.42
CA PRO A 693 -16.99 -22.85 -11.34
C PRO A 693 -18.28 -22.06 -11.66
N ALA A 694 -18.30 -20.78 -11.30
CA ALA A 694 -19.42 -19.90 -11.62
C ALA A 694 -19.34 -19.46 -13.09
N SER A 695 -20.40 -19.72 -13.86
CA SER A 695 -20.53 -19.30 -15.27
C SER A 695 -20.93 -17.83 -15.34
N TRP A 696 -19.93 -16.95 -15.30
CA TRP A 696 -20.12 -15.50 -15.44
C TRP A 696 -20.38 -15.11 -16.90
N VAL A 697 -21.40 -14.28 -17.11
CA VAL A 697 -21.78 -13.74 -18.42
C VAL A 697 -21.85 -12.22 -18.33
N ALA A 698 -21.37 -11.49 -19.35
CA ALA A 698 -21.55 -10.05 -19.42
C ALA A 698 -23.05 -9.69 -19.35
N ASN A 699 -23.42 -8.75 -18.50
CA ASN A 699 -24.78 -8.24 -18.44
C ASN A 699 -25.02 -7.33 -19.65
N ALA A 700 -26.05 -7.65 -20.44
CA ALA A 700 -26.34 -6.99 -21.71
C ALA A 700 -27.34 -5.81 -21.60
N SER A 701 -27.76 -5.45 -20.38
CA SER A 701 -28.71 -4.36 -20.16
C SER A 701 -28.03 -3.00 -20.25
N SER A 702 -28.79 -1.98 -20.66
CA SER A 702 -28.28 -0.61 -20.82
C SER A 702 -27.84 -0.01 -19.48
N ILE A 703 -26.54 0.28 -19.37
CA ILE A 703 -25.95 0.97 -18.21
C ILE A 703 -26.17 2.47 -18.37
N THR A 704 -26.83 3.10 -17.40
CA THR A 704 -26.89 4.57 -17.27
C THR A 704 -25.65 5.08 -16.55
N ASP A 705 -25.27 6.34 -16.80
CA ASP A 705 -24.14 7.01 -16.15
C ASP A 705 -24.53 8.47 -15.88
N ASP A 706 -24.54 8.89 -14.62
CA ASP A 706 -24.85 10.28 -14.20
C ASP A 706 -23.58 11.15 -14.04
N GLY A 707 -22.40 10.61 -14.38
CA GLY A 707 -21.09 11.23 -14.18
C GLY A 707 -20.49 10.97 -12.79
N THR A 708 -21.30 10.57 -11.81
CA THR A 708 -20.88 10.17 -10.47
C THR A 708 -20.93 8.66 -10.30
N ASN A 709 -22.04 8.02 -10.71
CA ASN A 709 -22.25 6.59 -10.70
C ASN A 709 -22.77 6.08 -12.06
N LYS A 710 -22.29 4.89 -12.42
CA LYS A 710 -22.92 4.00 -13.38
C LYS A 710 -23.96 3.14 -12.67
N SER A 711 -25.07 2.83 -13.34
CA SER A 711 -26.10 1.95 -12.77
C SER A 711 -26.86 1.16 -13.82
N VAL A 712 -27.49 0.07 -13.38
CA VAL A 712 -28.47 -0.68 -14.16
C VAL A 712 -29.57 -1.18 -13.23
N THR A 713 -30.81 -1.23 -13.73
CA THR A 713 -31.96 -1.80 -13.01
C THR A 713 -32.42 -3.06 -13.77
N LEU A 714 -32.64 -4.14 -13.02
CA LEU A 714 -32.90 -5.48 -13.52
C LEU A 714 -34.07 -6.09 -12.73
N PRO A 715 -34.98 -6.87 -13.32
CA PRO A 715 -36.05 -7.53 -12.57
C PRO A 715 -35.51 -8.40 -11.43
N ALA A 716 -36.12 -8.31 -10.24
CA ALA A 716 -35.80 -9.21 -9.14
C ALA A 716 -36.41 -10.59 -9.42
N THR A 717 -35.63 -11.64 -9.23
CA THR A 717 -36.07 -13.03 -9.41
C THR A 717 -36.16 -13.75 -8.07
N ASN A 718 -36.85 -14.90 -8.06
CA ASN A 718 -36.86 -15.82 -6.92
C ASN A 718 -35.59 -16.70 -6.83
N SER A 719 -34.61 -16.46 -7.70
CA SER A 719 -33.32 -17.16 -7.75
C SER A 719 -32.18 -16.23 -7.32
N ALA A 720 -31.02 -16.79 -6.98
CA ALA A 720 -29.84 -15.99 -6.67
C ALA A 720 -29.37 -15.21 -7.91
N GLN A 721 -29.30 -13.88 -7.78
CA GLN A 721 -28.71 -12.98 -8.76
C GLN A 721 -27.37 -12.46 -8.21
N VAL A 722 -26.27 -12.92 -8.80
CA VAL A 722 -24.91 -12.57 -8.37
C VAL A 722 -24.30 -11.64 -9.41
N PHE A 723 -23.66 -10.55 -8.96
CA PHE A 723 -23.08 -9.53 -9.82
C PHE A 723 -21.61 -9.28 -9.48
N ARG A 724 -20.79 -8.95 -10.47
CA ARG A 724 -19.41 -8.45 -10.27
C ARG A 724 -19.04 -7.42 -11.33
N LEU A 725 -18.12 -6.52 -10.98
CA LEU A 725 -17.41 -5.69 -11.95
C LEU A 725 -16.10 -6.36 -12.33
N ARG A 726 -16.00 -6.76 -13.59
CA ARG A 726 -14.76 -7.27 -14.17
C ARG A 726 -13.98 -6.10 -14.77
N ARG A 727 -12.72 -5.94 -14.34
CA ARG A 727 -11.75 -5.10 -15.03
C ARG A 727 -11.22 -5.84 -16.26
N PRO A 728 -11.04 -5.17 -17.41
CA PRO A 728 -10.34 -5.74 -18.57
C PRO A 728 -8.84 -5.92 -18.29
#